data_AF-A0A7L3F532-F1
#
_entry.id   AF-A0A7L3F532-F1
#
_cell.length_a   1.000
_cell.length_b   1.000
_cell.length_c   1.000
_cell.angle_alpha   90.00
_cell.angle_beta   90.00
_cell.angle_gamma   90.00
#
_symmetry.space_group_name_H-M   'P 1'
#
loop_
_entity.id
_entity.type
_entity.pdbx_description
1 polymer ?
#
loop_
_entity_poly.entity_id
_entity_poly.type
_entity_poly.pdbx_seq_one_letter_code
_entity_poly.pdbx_strand_id
1 'polypeptide(L)'
;VQDAGQEMVASSVTPGSGKSKLDTLPKEDLIKFAKKQVMLIQKVKSRCTELEKEIEELRSKAAAGGADDIIQALTERLDVVLLEKAECQQQCIALKKENVQRTQEAEAAVAKTEELQKQLEEARMDSLKEIEALKNELVNAQCRHNEDLTKLKMELEEQVKKQMGLMEQIECHSDSQKEVNRLQDDIQRIKSAYEEQILCLSKQLETLNEDKNKEVANLQETIKSNSQCYHNEIKNLNEELNKLKMAHQEEVSELMHHIEISSKENEEKQSQINELQHSLAEGSFIKEKNVKDKMCAGTDQHEYNLAQPREVLNKNIENRIDGVDTPEKPCVDAIMEEKVRHLEHSLQELQSQHSILKDELTYMSNVKLKLEEEIHRIRDEYFHEREDLDFKINELQLTKEDYCCVIEKLKLELQAARQHCETAVNQHKLETQTLKEQHKREISELNETLLSGSEKEKMALVFEMQELREQLEKLTQEKEEAVSNYNSLRETMETLQTELGEAAGKISQEFETMKQQQASDVSELQQKLRAAFNEKDVLLETVNRLQGETEKLSSNQIEIEELKCRIVSLQEENNTVTSSLDQKETAIKELEEKIVALTDQNEDILNEVKCLGEEKETLQERCKQEQVKIQDLQQEVDAANQYNSDLNKKVEDLTEKLNETLTRKSENAHMLEQLENQIESLVRERETLSSEACALREENKKIVQEKGKLSEELEKITSEQDGWLLLKEQSEDLEKKLQTMAAEINHLSTLLESEQAHRSLVRNQLCHLLEQVGSSVSDSNEEYDSLNLLEIASECLLEMKEEQCLALQNKEEVLHLQQEVERLEEENAAQYAEHRSLIQDFEKEKHLLREELEGVLSEKAALQHDIQELRNASEKTRIENQDLLANVEEITQKLAFYESQIQEQQKGSEKQDDLNFILEQKETELRTVKDELSSLKNLMETVTEKTDQQASVAEFQEKIERLERESAEKGEKLNKIKVVAVKAKKELDASRKETQALREELELVRSEKDQLSASMKDVIQGAESYK
;
A
#
# COMPACT_ATOMS: atom_id res chain seq x y z
N VAL A 1 14.48 54.60 -2.02
CA VAL A 1 13.56 55.51 -2.75
C VAL A 1 12.84 56.35 -1.69
N GLN A 2 12.67 57.66 -1.92
CA GLN A 2 11.77 58.67 -1.29
C GLN A 2 11.11 58.37 0.09
N ASP A 3 10.98 59.32 1.03
CA ASP A 3 11.48 60.71 1.13
C ASP A 3 11.35 61.25 2.59
N ALA A 4 11.96 62.41 2.88
CA ALA A 4 11.71 63.41 3.94
C ALA A 4 11.22 63.01 5.37
N GLY A 5 11.88 63.57 6.40
CA GLY A 5 11.46 63.42 7.82
C GLY A 5 12.02 64.43 8.84
N GLN A 6 13.08 65.15 8.50
CA GLN A 6 13.48 66.48 9.00
C GLN A 6 13.32 66.79 10.52
N GLU A 7 14.38 66.57 11.30
CA GLU A 7 14.52 67.16 12.64
C GLU A 7 14.52 68.70 12.57
N MET A 8 13.71 69.36 13.41
CA MET A 8 13.70 70.82 13.52
C MET A 8 14.28 71.29 14.86
N VAL A 9 15.55 71.71 14.83
CA VAL A 9 16.21 72.39 15.95
C VAL A 9 15.52 73.73 16.23
N ALA A 10 15.12 73.94 17.49
CA ALA A 10 14.67 75.23 18.00
C ALA A 10 15.74 75.83 18.94
N SER A 11 16.51 76.79 18.43
CA SER A 11 17.64 77.38 19.16
C SER A 11 17.23 78.24 20.36
N SER A 12 18.14 78.33 21.33
CA SER A 12 18.12 79.37 22.36
C SER A 12 18.19 80.78 21.74
N VAL A 13 17.50 81.75 22.36
CA VAL A 13 17.55 83.17 21.97
C VAL A 13 17.88 84.02 23.20
N THR A 14 18.79 84.97 23.01
CA THR A 14 19.40 85.83 24.03
C THR A 14 18.51 87.00 24.48
N PRO A 15 18.78 87.61 25.66
CA PRO A 15 17.94 88.66 26.21
C PRO A 15 18.04 89.98 25.42
N GLY A 16 16.90 90.59 25.10
CA GLY A 16 16.87 91.82 24.30
C GLY A 16 15.65 92.71 24.49
N SER A 17 15.90 93.91 25.05
CA SER A 17 15.03 95.11 25.08
C SER A 17 13.64 94.99 25.72
N GLY A 18 13.40 95.81 26.75
CA GLY A 18 12.12 95.88 27.46
C GLY A 18 11.00 96.54 26.65
N LYS A 19 10.25 95.73 25.89
CA LYS A 19 8.92 96.13 25.36
C LYS A 19 7.91 96.28 26.50
N SER A 20 6.91 97.14 26.34
CA SER A 20 5.87 97.31 27.35
C SER A 20 4.95 96.09 27.37
N LYS A 21 4.45 95.69 28.55
CA LYS A 21 3.43 94.62 28.68
C LYS A 21 2.10 94.95 27.98
N LEU A 22 1.94 96.17 27.47
CA LEU A 22 0.82 96.59 26.62
C LEU A 22 1.03 96.23 25.14
N ASP A 23 2.27 96.15 24.66
CA ASP A 23 2.62 95.93 23.25
C ASP A 23 2.37 94.48 22.79
N THR A 24 2.18 93.56 23.73
CA THR A 24 1.94 92.13 23.52
C THR A 24 0.47 91.72 23.70
N LEU A 25 -0.44 92.66 24.02
CA LEU A 25 -1.86 92.35 24.20
C LEU A 25 -2.61 92.35 22.85
N PRO A 26 -3.61 91.47 22.66
CA PRO A 26 -4.53 91.56 21.54
C PRO A 26 -5.20 92.95 21.48
N LYS A 27 -5.50 93.45 20.27
CA LYS A 27 -6.20 94.73 20.07
C LYS A 27 -7.45 94.85 20.94
N GLU A 28 -8.20 93.76 21.09
CA GLU A 28 -9.43 93.71 21.88
C GLU A 28 -9.19 93.99 23.37
N ASP A 29 -8.12 93.45 23.95
CA ASP A 29 -7.77 93.68 25.36
C ASP A 29 -7.09 95.02 25.58
N LEU A 30 -6.33 95.52 24.59
CA LEU A 30 -5.82 96.89 24.59
C LEU A 30 -6.97 97.91 24.54
N ILE A 31 -8.04 97.64 23.77
CA ILE A 31 -9.28 98.42 23.74
C ILE A 31 -10.03 98.33 25.08
N LYS A 32 -10.16 97.14 25.69
CA LYS A 32 -10.75 96.98 27.04
C LYS A 32 -9.96 97.76 28.09
N PHE A 33 -8.63 97.71 28.06
CA PHE A 33 -7.76 98.48 28.95
C PHE A 33 -7.93 99.98 28.76
N ALA A 34 -7.90 100.48 27.52
CA ALA A 34 -8.14 101.88 27.21
C ALA A 34 -9.53 102.36 27.68
N LYS A 35 -10.60 101.60 27.42
CA LYS A 35 -11.94 101.87 27.94
C LYS A 35 -11.98 101.94 29.47
N LYS A 36 -11.32 101.00 30.16
CA LYS A 36 -11.25 100.94 31.62
C LYS A 36 -10.51 102.14 32.22
N GLN A 37 -9.43 102.59 31.57
CA GLN A 37 -8.68 103.79 31.98
C GLN A 37 -9.48 105.08 31.73
N VAL A 38 -10.15 105.22 30.58
CA VAL A 38 -11.04 106.36 30.29
C VAL A 38 -12.19 106.44 31.30
N MET A 39 -12.79 105.30 31.66
CA MET A 39 -13.84 105.23 32.68
C MET A 39 -13.33 105.64 34.06
N LEU A 40 -12.11 105.23 34.43
CA LEU A 40 -11.45 105.67 35.68
C LEU A 40 -11.26 107.20 35.70
N ILE A 41 -10.74 107.76 34.60
CA ILE A 41 -10.50 109.21 34.45
C ILE A 41 -11.83 109.99 34.48
N GLN A 42 -12.91 109.48 33.89
CA GLN A 42 -14.24 110.08 34.00
C GLN A 42 -14.75 110.08 35.45
N LYS A 43 -14.61 108.96 36.18
CA LYS A 43 -15.06 108.85 37.59
C LYS A 43 -14.24 109.74 38.53
N VAL A 44 -12.94 109.92 38.28
CA VAL A 44 -12.12 110.91 38.99
C VAL A 44 -12.57 112.32 38.67
N LYS A 45 -12.78 112.66 37.38
CA LYS A 45 -13.26 113.99 36.97
C LYS A 45 -14.62 114.34 37.60
N SER A 46 -15.59 113.42 37.64
CA SER A 46 -16.88 113.70 38.26
C SER A 46 -16.74 113.99 39.76
N ARG A 47 -15.95 113.20 40.49
CA ARG A 47 -15.66 113.42 41.92
C ARG A 47 -14.93 114.75 42.17
N CYS A 48 -14.02 115.17 41.27
CA CYS A 48 -13.43 116.50 41.34
C CYS A 48 -14.47 117.60 41.14
N THR A 49 -15.37 117.50 40.15
CA THR A 49 -16.42 118.51 39.94
C THR A 49 -17.48 118.55 41.05
N GLU A 50 -17.71 117.44 41.76
CA GLU A 50 -18.51 117.42 42.99
C GLU A 50 -17.82 118.22 44.10
N LEU A 51 -16.54 117.93 44.37
CA LEU A 51 -15.74 118.63 45.39
C LEU A 51 -15.59 120.13 45.09
N GLU A 52 -15.36 120.51 43.83
CA GLU A 52 -15.32 121.92 43.39
C GLU A 52 -16.65 122.63 43.66
N LYS A 53 -17.78 121.96 43.42
CA LYS A 53 -19.13 122.49 43.67
C LYS A 53 -19.43 122.64 45.16
N GLU A 54 -19.03 121.68 45.98
CA GLU A 54 -19.16 121.74 47.44
C GLU A 54 -18.26 122.82 48.06
N ILE A 55 -17.06 123.03 47.53
CA ILE A 55 -16.16 124.14 47.94
C ILE A 55 -16.83 125.50 47.66
N GLU A 56 -17.50 125.67 46.53
CA GLU A 56 -18.22 126.91 46.20
C GLU A 56 -19.53 127.06 47.00
N GLU A 57 -20.18 125.95 47.38
CA GLU A 57 -21.34 125.94 48.29
C GLU A 57 -20.95 126.27 49.75
N LEU A 58 -19.75 125.87 50.19
CA LEU A 58 -19.17 126.29 51.47
C LEU A 58 -18.77 127.77 51.46
N ARG A 59 -18.20 128.28 50.36
CA ARG A 59 -17.88 129.71 50.20
C ARG A 59 -19.11 130.61 50.20
N SER A 60 -20.17 130.21 49.52
CA SER A 60 -21.39 131.02 49.37
C SER A 60 -22.27 131.08 50.63
N LYS A 61 -22.03 130.23 51.63
CA LYS A 61 -22.72 130.25 52.94
C LYS A 61 -22.15 131.26 53.95
N ALA A 62 -21.14 132.05 53.60
CA ALA A 62 -20.39 132.94 54.49
C ALA A 62 -21.13 134.20 55.00
N ALA A 63 -22.43 134.11 55.31
CA ALA A 63 -23.28 135.26 55.70
C ALA A 63 -24.29 134.98 56.84
N ALA A 64 -24.35 133.76 57.40
CA ALA A 64 -25.34 133.42 58.45
C ALA A 64 -24.86 132.46 59.56
N GLY A 65 -23.75 131.73 59.35
CA GLY A 65 -23.11 130.87 60.36
C GLY A 65 -21.77 131.45 60.83
N GLY A 66 -21.28 130.99 61.97
CA GLY A 66 -19.97 131.35 62.51
C GLY A 66 -18.81 130.65 61.79
N ALA A 67 -17.58 131.09 62.06
CA ALA A 67 -16.38 130.43 61.53
C ALA A 67 -16.27 128.97 62.02
N ASP A 68 -16.74 128.67 63.23
CA ASP A 68 -16.75 127.32 63.81
C ASP A 68 -17.64 126.35 63.02
N ASP A 69 -18.78 126.79 62.49
CA ASP A 69 -19.68 125.93 61.68
C ASP A 69 -18.97 125.42 60.41
N ILE A 70 -18.13 126.27 59.80
CA ILE A 70 -17.32 125.92 58.62
C ILE A 70 -16.16 125.02 59.02
N ILE A 71 -15.53 125.25 60.17
CA ILE A 71 -14.45 124.39 60.68
C ILE A 71 -14.99 122.99 60.99
N GLN A 72 -16.13 122.87 61.67
CA GLN A 72 -16.75 121.57 61.97
C GLN A 72 -17.09 120.80 60.69
N ALA A 73 -17.75 121.45 59.71
CA ALA A 73 -18.08 120.81 58.44
C ALA A 73 -16.84 120.36 57.64
N LEU A 74 -15.71 121.06 57.75
CA LEU A 74 -14.44 120.66 57.14
C LEU A 74 -13.76 119.53 57.91
N THR A 75 -13.85 119.49 59.25
CA THR A 75 -13.33 118.40 60.09
C THR A 75 -14.11 117.11 59.84
N GLU A 76 -15.44 117.13 59.92
CA GLU A 76 -16.29 115.97 59.66
C GLU A 76 -16.04 115.39 58.26
N ARG A 77 -15.84 116.27 57.26
CA ARG A 77 -15.51 115.83 55.89
C ARG A 77 -14.08 115.31 55.75
N LEU A 78 -13.11 115.85 56.50
CA LEU A 78 -11.76 115.30 56.54
C LEU A 78 -11.76 113.89 57.13
N ASP A 79 -12.51 113.67 58.21
CA ASP A 79 -12.64 112.34 58.83
C ASP A 79 -13.30 111.32 57.88
N VAL A 80 -14.34 111.72 57.14
CA VAL A 80 -14.92 110.88 56.06
C VAL A 80 -13.89 110.56 54.97
N VAL A 81 -13.10 111.53 54.52
CA VAL A 81 -12.05 111.31 53.49
C VAL A 81 -10.90 110.44 54.02
N LEU A 82 -10.57 110.54 55.32
CA LEU A 82 -9.60 109.67 55.97
C LEU A 82 -10.13 108.23 56.12
N LEU A 83 -11.43 108.07 56.37
CA LEU A 83 -12.10 106.76 56.39
C LEU A 83 -12.15 106.13 54.99
N GLU A 84 -12.64 106.85 53.97
CA GLU A 84 -12.63 106.39 52.56
C GLU A 84 -11.22 105.95 52.12
N LYS A 85 -10.19 106.71 52.53
CA LYS A 85 -8.77 106.38 52.28
C LYS A 85 -8.33 105.11 53.01
N ALA A 86 -8.70 104.94 54.28
CA ALA A 86 -8.36 103.74 55.05
C ALA A 86 -9.02 102.48 54.48
N GLU A 87 -10.31 102.55 54.14
CA GLU A 87 -11.05 101.48 53.47
C GLU A 87 -10.43 101.11 52.12
N CYS A 88 -10.11 102.10 51.29
CA CYS A 88 -9.41 101.88 50.02
C CYS A 88 -8.03 101.25 50.21
N GLN A 89 -7.25 101.66 51.22
CA GLN A 89 -5.96 101.03 51.54
C GLN A 89 -6.12 99.58 52.00
N GLN A 90 -7.10 99.30 52.86
CA GLN A 90 -7.41 97.93 53.32
C GLN A 90 -7.87 97.05 52.15
N GLN A 91 -8.72 97.56 51.26
CA GLN A 91 -9.16 96.85 50.06
C GLN A 91 -8.00 96.58 49.09
N CYS A 92 -7.08 97.54 48.90
CA CYS A 92 -5.86 97.32 48.12
C CYS A 92 -4.92 96.27 48.73
N ILE A 93 -4.85 96.15 50.06
CA ILE A 93 -4.07 95.10 50.72
C ILE A 93 -4.75 93.73 50.54
N ALA A 94 -6.08 93.65 50.68
CA ALA A 94 -6.84 92.42 50.45
C ALA A 94 -6.67 91.92 49.00
N LEU A 95 -6.85 92.80 48.01
CA LEU A 95 -6.68 92.48 46.58
C LEU A 95 -5.24 92.07 46.24
N LYS A 96 -4.22 92.63 46.92
CA LYS A 96 -2.83 92.17 46.77
C LYS A 96 -2.64 90.75 47.31
N LYS A 97 -3.22 90.44 48.48
CA LYS A 97 -3.15 89.08 49.06
C LYS A 97 -3.87 88.05 48.17
N GLU A 98 -5.06 88.39 47.68
CA GLU A 98 -5.81 87.56 46.73
C GLU A 98 -5.02 87.30 45.43
N ASN A 99 -4.33 88.32 44.89
CA ASN A 99 -3.55 88.19 43.67
C ASN A 99 -2.28 87.34 43.87
N VAL A 100 -1.58 87.49 45.00
CA VAL A 100 -0.47 86.59 45.37
C VAL A 100 -0.96 85.16 45.52
N GLN A 101 -2.08 84.94 46.22
CA GLN A 101 -2.69 83.61 46.38
C GLN A 101 -3.04 82.99 45.01
N ARG A 102 -3.71 83.74 44.12
CA ARG A 102 -4.04 83.28 42.75
C ARG A 102 -2.80 82.99 41.90
N THR A 103 -1.71 83.70 42.13
CA THR A 103 -0.42 83.44 41.45
C THR A 103 0.15 82.10 41.92
N GLN A 104 0.16 81.85 43.24
CA GLN A 104 0.61 80.58 43.83
C GLN A 104 -0.30 79.39 43.44
N GLU A 105 -1.61 79.60 43.37
CA GLU A 105 -2.58 78.61 42.88
C GLU A 105 -2.33 78.27 41.39
N ALA A 106 -1.99 79.27 40.58
CA ALA A 106 -1.64 79.06 39.17
C ALA A 106 -0.27 78.36 39.00
N GLU A 107 0.75 78.75 39.76
CA GLU A 107 2.07 78.11 39.77
C GLU A 107 1.97 76.63 40.19
N ALA A 108 1.18 76.33 41.24
CA ALA A 108 0.91 74.96 41.67
C ALA A 108 0.10 74.15 40.64
N ALA A 109 -0.82 74.78 39.91
CA ALA A 109 -1.55 74.14 38.82
C ALA A 109 -0.62 73.81 37.64
N VAL A 110 0.28 74.73 37.26
CA VAL A 110 1.28 74.50 36.20
C VAL A 110 2.21 73.34 36.55
N ALA A 111 2.81 73.35 37.75
CA ALA A 111 3.69 72.26 38.20
C ALA A 111 2.96 70.90 38.22
N LYS A 112 1.66 70.88 38.59
CA LYS A 112 0.85 69.66 38.51
C LYS A 112 0.58 69.21 37.07
N THR A 113 0.39 70.12 36.11
CA THR A 113 0.26 69.75 34.69
C THR A 113 1.57 69.27 34.08
N GLU A 114 2.71 69.84 34.47
CA GLU A 114 4.04 69.40 34.03
C GLU A 114 4.34 67.97 34.52
N GLU A 115 4.05 67.67 35.78
CA GLU A 115 4.21 66.32 36.36
C GLU A 115 3.28 65.29 35.68
N LEU A 116 2.00 65.63 35.45
CA LEU A 116 1.07 64.75 34.72
C LEU A 116 1.49 64.54 33.25
N GLN A 117 2.08 65.55 32.61
CA GLN A 117 2.59 65.42 31.25
C GLN A 117 3.86 64.55 31.19
N LYS A 118 4.75 64.64 32.20
CA LYS A 118 5.88 63.73 32.34
C LYS A 118 5.41 62.28 32.50
N GLN A 119 4.47 62.02 33.41
CA GLN A 119 3.90 60.68 33.63
C GLN A 119 3.25 60.10 32.36
N LEU A 120 2.61 60.95 31.54
CA LEU A 120 2.02 60.53 30.27
C LEU A 120 3.05 60.16 29.20
N GLU A 121 4.15 60.91 29.06
CA GLU A 121 5.23 60.55 28.12
C GLU A 121 6.04 59.33 28.61
N GLU A 122 6.17 59.14 29.93
CA GLU A 122 6.81 57.97 30.56
C GLU A 122 5.99 56.69 30.28
N ALA A 123 4.67 56.71 30.56
CA ALA A 123 3.77 55.61 30.21
C ALA A 123 3.68 55.33 28.70
N ARG A 124 3.79 56.37 27.85
CA ARG A 124 3.84 56.24 26.39
C ARG A 124 5.16 55.60 25.92
N MET A 125 6.30 55.95 26.53
CA MET A 125 7.57 55.30 26.26
C MET A 125 7.52 53.81 26.62
N ASP A 126 6.92 53.45 27.74
CA ASP A 126 6.79 52.04 28.14
C ASP A 126 5.84 51.27 27.22
N SER A 127 4.70 51.87 26.83
CA SER A 127 3.80 51.31 25.81
C SER A 127 4.51 51.06 24.47
N LEU A 128 5.44 51.94 24.08
CA LEU A 128 6.23 51.76 22.85
C LEU A 128 7.25 50.62 22.95
N LYS A 129 7.89 50.44 24.12
CA LYS A 129 8.79 49.29 24.38
C LYS A 129 8.01 47.97 24.32
N GLU A 130 6.82 47.92 24.91
CA GLU A 130 5.93 46.76 24.90
C GLU A 130 5.50 46.39 23.47
N ILE A 131 5.07 47.38 22.67
CA ILE A 131 4.74 47.19 21.25
C ILE A 131 5.96 46.68 20.46
N GLU A 132 7.17 47.16 20.74
CA GLU A 132 8.38 46.68 20.07
C GLU A 132 8.80 45.27 20.51
N ALA A 133 8.62 44.91 21.79
CA ALA A 133 8.81 43.56 22.29
C ALA A 133 7.85 42.56 21.62
N LEU A 134 6.54 42.84 21.65
CA LEU A 134 5.50 42.02 21.01
C LEU A 134 5.72 41.87 19.49
N LYS A 135 6.23 42.92 18.83
CA LYS A 135 6.60 42.88 17.41
C LYS A 135 7.80 41.97 17.15
N ASN A 136 8.80 41.95 18.03
CA ASN A 136 9.95 41.05 17.94
C ASN A 136 9.55 39.60 18.23
N GLU A 137 8.65 39.37 19.19
CA GLU A 137 8.05 38.06 19.46
C GLU A 137 7.25 37.53 18.27
N LEU A 138 6.44 38.38 17.62
CA LEU A 138 5.71 38.02 16.40
C LEU A 138 6.64 37.61 15.26
N VAL A 139 7.75 38.34 15.05
CA VAL A 139 8.78 37.98 14.06
C VAL A 139 9.45 36.65 14.42
N ASN A 140 9.80 36.43 15.68
CA ASN A 140 10.38 35.17 16.14
C ASN A 140 9.42 33.98 15.98
N ALA A 141 8.13 34.16 16.27
CA ALA A 141 7.08 33.16 16.04
C ALA A 141 6.90 32.86 14.54
N GLN A 142 6.94 33.88 13.68
CA GLN A 142 6.88 33.71 12.23
C GLN A 142 8.11 32.97 11.68
N CYS A 143 9.31 33.22 12.21
CA CYS A 143 10.52 32.46 11.88
C CYS A 143 10.38 30.98 12.26
N ARG A 144 9.97 30.67 13.51
CA ARG A 144 9.72 29.28 13.95
C ARG A 144 8.69 28.58 13.08
N HIS A 145 7.57 29.24 12.77
CA HIS A 145 6.53 28.67 11.91
C HIS A 145 7.04 28.35 10.50
N ASN A 146 7.88 29.21 9.91
CA ASN A 146 8.53 28.95 8.62
C ASN A 146 9.53 27.77 8.71
N GLU A 147 10.31 27.68 9.79
CA GLU A 147 11.20 26.53 10.03
C GLU A 147 10.39 25.23 10.12
N ASP A 148 9.30 25.21 10.89
CA ASP A 148 8.44 24.02 11.04
C ASP A 148 7.72 23.65 9.73
N LEU A 149 7.26 24.64 8.96
CA LEU A 149 6.75 24.41 7.59
C LEU A 149 7.80 23.75 6.69
N THR A 150 9.08 24.17 6.76
CA THR A 150 10.14 23.55 5.96
C THR A 150 10.50 22.13 6.44
N LYS A 151 10.48 21.86 7.74
CA LYS A 151 10.64 20.50 8.31
C LYS A 151 9.51 19.58 7.81
N LEU A 152 8.26 19.98 7.98
CA LEU A 152 7.08 19.22 7.54
C LEU A 152 7.09 18.98 6.03
N LYS A 153 7.52 19.96 5.23
CA LYS A 153 7.67 19.78 3.77
C LYS A 153 8.76 18.76 3.43
N MET A 154 9.92 18.80 4.10
CA MET A 154 10.98 17.82 3.90
C MET A 154 10.54 16.40 4.28
N GLU A 155 9.81 16.27 5.39
CA GLU A 155 9.28 14.99 5.85
C GLU A 155 8.23 14.44 4.87
N LEU A 156 7.34 15.28 4.33
CA LEU A 156 6.41 14.92 3.26
C LEU A 156 7.14 14.48 1.98
N GLU A 157 8.17 15.21 1.55
CA GLU A 157 9.01 14.83 0.40
C GLU A 157 9.79 13.52 0.64
N GLU A 158 10.10 13.16 1.89
CA GLU A 158 10.71 11.88 2.25
C GLU A 158 9.68 10.74 2.27
N GLN A 159 8.48 10.97 2.81
CA GLN A 159 7.41 9.96 2.80
C GLN A 159 6.93 9.65 1.37
N VAL A 160 6.82 10.66 0.49
CA VAL A 160 6.51 10.44 -0.93
C VAL A 160 7.58 9.56 -1.61
N LYS A 161 8.86 9.75 -1.28
CA LYS A 161 9.96 8.88 -1.79
C LYS A 161 9.87 7.46 -1.24
N LYS A 162 9.53 7.28 0.04
CA LYS A 162 9.30 5.94 0.64
C LYS A 162 8.12 5.24 -0.02
N GLN A 163 7.01 5.94 -0.24
CA GLN A 163 5.81 5.41 -0.87
C GLN A 163 6.07 5.04 -2.35
N MET A 164 6.85 5.84 -3.08
CA MET A 164 7.32 5.52 -4.43
C MET A 164 8.18 4.26 -4.45
N GLY A 165 9.18 4.15 -3.58
CA GLY A 165 10.04 2.95 -3.48
C GLY A 165 9.31 1.69 -3.02
N LEU A 166 8.20 1.83 -2.27
CA LEU A 166 7.29 0.71 -1.96
C LEU A 166 6.44 0.32 -3.17
N MET A 167 5.98 1.28 -3.98
CA MET A 167 5.24 1.01 -5.21
C MET A 167 6.11 0.29 -6.25
N GLU A 168 7.36 0.70 -6.41
CA GLU A 168 8.35 0.00 -7.26
C GLU A 168 8.58 -1.46 -6.79
N GLN A 169 8.62 -1.71 -5.47
CA GLN A 169 8.73 -3.06 -4.91
C GLN A 169 7.47 -3.91 -5.16
N ILE A 170 6.28 -3.31 -5.04
CA ILE A 170 5.01 -3.99 -5.33
C ILE A 170 4.90 -4.33 -6.83
N GLU A 171 5.36 -3.45 -7.72
CA GLU A 171 5.41 -3.72 -9.17
C GLU A 171 6.39 -4.86 -9.49
N CYS A 172 7.60 -4.85 -8.89
CA CYS A 172 8.55 -5.96 -9.00
C CYS A 172 7.98 -7.30 -8.46
N HIS A 173 7.21 -7.26 -7.37
CA HIS A 173 6.53 -8.44 -6.85
C HIS A 173 5.39 -8.90 -7.79
N SER A 174 4.66 -7.96 -8.41
CA SER A 174 3.63 -8.24 -9.40
C SER A 174 4.21 -8.95 -10.63
N ASP A 175 5.33 -8.47 -11.16
CA ASP A 175 5.99 -9.07 -12.33
C ASP A 175 6.61 -10.44 -12.04
N SER A 176 7.26 -10.60 -10.89
CA SER A 176 7.74 -11.92 -10.48
C SER A 176 6.60 -12.93 -10.24
N GLN A 177 5.44 -12.49 -9.73
CA GLN A 177 4.26 -13.34 -9.62
C GLN A 177 3.66 -13.71 -10.99
N LYS A 178 3.65 -12.78 -11.97
CA LYS A 178 3.22 -13.08 -13.35
C LYS A 178 4.12 -14.15 -13.99
N GLU A 179 5.43 -14.07 -13.76
CA GLU A 179 6.38 -15.06 -14.30
C GLU A 179 6.31 -16.40 -13.57
N VAL A 180 6.09 -16.43 -12.24
CA VAL A 180 5.77 -17.67 -11.51
C VAL A 180 4.52 -18.35 -12.06
N ASN A 181 3.45 -17.57 -12.32
CA ASN A 181 2.21 -18.11 -12.91
C ASN A 181 2.46 -18.69 -14.32
N ARG A 182 3.25 -18.01 -15.16
CA ARG A 182 3.67 -18.53 -16.48
C ARG A 182 4.44 -19.84 -16.40
N LEU A 183 5.43 -19.92 -15.51
CA LEU A 183 6.22 -21.13 -15.31
C LEU A 183 5.36 -22.28 -14.79
N GLN A 184 4.34 -21.99 -13.97
CA GLN A 184 3.36 -22.96 -13.51
C GLN A 184 2.45 -23.46 -14.65
N ASP A 185 1.99 -22.58 -15.54
CA ASP A 185 1.25 -22.96 -16.76
C ASP A 185 2.11 -23.81 -17.70
N ASP A 186 3.39 -23.49 -17.87
CA ASP A 186 4.33 -24.26 -18.70
C ASP A 186 4.62 -25.64 -18.10
N ILE A 187 4.82 -25.75 -16.79
CA ILE A 187 4.93 -27.03 -16.08
C ILE A 187 3.65 -27.86 -16.27
N GLN A 188 2.47 -27.25 -16.17
CA GLN A 188 1.20 -27.93 -16.35
C GLN A 188 0.99 -28.40 -17.81
N ARG A 189 1.42 -27.61 -18.80
CA ARG A 189 1.42 -28.00 -20.23
C ARG A 189 2.37 -29.16 -20.51
N ILE A 190 3.61 -29.09 -20.01
CA ILE A 190 4.63 -30.14 -20.15
C ILE A 190 4.14 -31.45 -19.50
N LYS A 191 3.58 -31.36 -18.29
CA LYS A 191 2.98 -32.50 -17.60
C LYS A 191 1.86 -33.15 -18.42
N SER A 192 0.93 -32.36 -18.93
CA SER A 192 -0.20 -32.85 -19.74
C SER A 192 0.29 -33.57 -21.00
N ALA A 193 1.30 -33.03 -21.69
CA ALA A 193 1.90 -33.66 -22.87
C ALA A 193 2.60 -34.99 -22.55
N TYR A 194 3.26 -35.11 -21.39
CA TYR A 194 3.82 -36.39 -20.94
C TYR A 194 2.73 -37.40 -20.54
N GLU A 195 1.64 -36.97 -19.92
CA GLU A 195 0.49 -37.83 -19.61
C GLU A 195 -0.17 -38.37 -20.90
N GLU A 196 -0.31 -37.55 -21.95
CA GLU A 196 -0.76 -38.02 -23.28
C GLU A 196 0.22 -38.99 -23.95
N GLN A 197 1.54 -38.76 -23.85
CA GLN A 197 2.54 -39.69 -24.38
C GLN A 197 2.50 -41.04 -23.66
N ILE A 198 2.37 -41.04 -22.32
CA ILE A 198 2.23 -42.25 -21.50
C ILE A 198 0.94 -43.00 -21.88
N LEU A 199 -0.17 -42.29 -22.09
CA LEU A 199 -1.43 -42.89 -22.54
C LEU A 199 -1.29 -43.53 -23.94
N CYS A 200 -0.63 -42.85 -24.88
CA CYS A 200 -0.39 -43.36 -26.22
C CYS A 200 0.51 -44.61 -26.22
N LEU A 201 1.61 -44.59 -25.47
CA LEU A 201 2.52 -45.74 -25.31
C LEU A 201 1.82 -46.93 -24.64
N SER A 202 1.00 -46.68 -23.62
CA SER A 202 0.20 -47.72 -22.95
C SER A 202 -0.77 -48.39 -23.93
N LYS A 203 -1.47 -47.60 -24.75
CA LYS A 203 -2.38 -48.11 -25.78
C LYS A 203 -1.66 -48.88 -26.88
N GLN A 204 -0.45 -48.44 -27.29
CA GLN A 204 0.38 -49.19 -28.24
C GLN A 204 0.80 -50.55 -27.66
N LEU A 205 1.25 -50.60 -26.40
CA LEU A 205 1.60 -51.85 -25.71
C LEU A 205 0.39 -52.79 -25.58
N GLU A 206 -0.81 -52.26 -25.31
CA GLU A 206 -2.05 -53.04 -25.27
C GLU A 206 -2.37 -53.68 -26.63
N THR A 207 -2.33 -52.90 -27.73
CA THR A 207 -2.54 -53.44 -29.09
C THR A 207 -1.48 -54.46 -29.50
N LEU A 208 -0.20 -54.23 -29.18
CA LEU A 208 0.90 -55.17 -29.43
C LEU A 208 0.68 -56.49 -28.68
N ASN A 209 0.19 -56.42 -27.44
CA ASN A 209 -0.10 -57.59 -26.63
C ASN A 209 -1.33 -58.35 -27.16
N GLU A 210 -2.39 -57.65 -27.60
CA GLU A 210 -3.50 -58.30 -28.29
C GLU A 210 -3.06 -59.04 -29.55
N ASP A 211 -2.27 -58.40 -30.42
CA ASP A 211 -1.85 -59.01 -31.68
C ASP A 211 -0.90 -60.19 -31.47
N LYS A 212 -0.02 -60.11 -30.46
CA LYS A 212 0.78 -61.24 -30.01
C LYS A 212 -0.08 -62.39 -29.46
N ASN A 213 -1.17 -62.10 -28.75
CA ASN A 213 -2.10 -63.13 -28.29
C ASN A 213 -2.87 -63.77 -29.47
N LYS A 214 -3.25 -62.99 -30.49
CA LYS A 214 -3.84 -63.50 -31.75
C LYS A 214 -2.83 -64.41 -32.49
N GLU A 215 -1.57 -64.00 -32.60
CA GLU A 215 -0.50 -64.81 -33.20
C GLU A 215 -0.27 -66.14 -32.44
N VAL A 216 -0.18 -66.09 -31.11
CA VAL A 216 -0.04 -67.30 -30.26
C VAL A 216 -1.22 -68.24 -30.43
N ALA A 217 -2.46 -67.73 -30.52
CA ALA A 217 -3.63 -68.55 -30.78
C ALA A 217 -3.58 -69.22 -32.18
N ASN A 218 -3.23 -68.47 -33.22
CA ASN A 218 -3.09 -68.98 -34.59
C ASN A 218 -1.99 -70.05 -34.69
N LEU A 219 -0.87 -69.86 -33.98
CA LEU A 219 0.21 -70.85 -33.90
C LEU A 219 -0.22 -72.11 -33.14
N GLN A 220 -0.96 -71.98 -32.03
CA GLN A 220 -1.51 -73.12 -31.31
C GLN A 220 -2.51 -73.92 -32.17
N GLU A 221 -3.38 -73.25 -32.93
CA GLU A 221 -4.30 -73.91 -33.86
C GLU A 221 -3.56 -74.61 -35.00
N THR A 222 -2.54 -73.96 -35.56
CA THR A 222 -1.68 -74.54 -36.62
C THR A 222 -0.95 -75.79 -36.13
N ILE A 223 -0.35 -75.73 -34.93
CA ILE A 223 0.32 -76.88 -34.30
C ILE A 223 -0.68 -78.01 -34.04
N LYS A 224 -1.88 -77.69 -33.54
CA LYS A 224 -2.95 -78.67 -33.29
C LYS A 224 -3.39 -79.34 -34.59
N SER A 225 -3.68 -78.56 -35.64
CA SER A 225 -4.07 -79.06 -36.96
C SER A 225 -3.01 -79.97 -37.58
N ASN A 226 -1.74 -79.52 -37.58
CA ASN A 226 -0.62 -80.32 -38.09
C ASN A 226 -0.42 -81.61 -37.28
N SER A 227 -0.53 -81.56 -35.95
CA SER A 227 -0.42 -82.77 -35.11
C SER A 227 -1.52 -83.79 -35.39
N GLN A 228 -2.75 -83.33 -35.68
CA GLN A 228 -3.87 -84.18 -36.07
C GLN A 228 -3.70 -84.75 -37.49
N CYS A 229 -3.13 -83.96 -38.41
CA CYS A 229 -2.77 -84.41 -39.75
C CYS A 229 -1.73 -85.54 -39.70
N TYR A 230 -0.59 -85.32 -39.02
CA TYR A 230 0.45 -86.35 -38.85
C TYR A 230 -0.07 -87.59 -38.11
N HIS A 231 -0.95 -87.44 -37.11
CA HIS A 231 -1.55 -88.59 -36.44
C HIS A 231 -2.41 -89.44 -37.40
N ASN A 232 -3.19 -88.81 -38.26
CA ASN A 232 -3.98 -89.50 -39.30
C ASN A 232 -3.08 -90.16 -40.35
N GLU A 233 -1.99 -89.49 -40.76
CA GLU A 233 -1.03 -90.03 -41.73
C GLU A 233 -0.26 -91.24 -41.17
N ILE A 234 0.23 -91.16 -39.93
CA ILE A 234 0.83 -92.29 -39.20
C ILE A 234 -0.16 -93.47 -39.09
N LYS A 235 -1.44 -93.21 -38.83
CA LYS A 235 -2.48 -94.24 -38.80
C LYS A 235 -2.66 -94.90 -40.17
N ASN A 236 -2.76 -94.10 -41.24
CA ASN A 236 -2.91 -94.60 -42.61
C ASN A 236 -1.71 -95.46 -43.04
N LEU A 237 -0.48 -94.97 -42.81
CA LEU A 237 0.76 -95.71 -43.11
C LEU A 237 0.86 -97.01 -42.32
N ASN A 238 0.41 -97.03 -41.06
CA ASN A 238 0.33 -98.26 -40.27
C ASN A 238 -0.75 -99.23 -40.80
N GLU A 239 -1.88 -98.75 -41.31
CA GLU A 239 -2.87 -99.60 -41.99
C GLU A 239 -2.33 -100.17 -43.32
N GLU A 240 -1.56 -99.41 -44.08
CA GLU A 240 -0.88 -99.89 -45.30
C GLU A 240 0.23 -100.90 -45.00
N LEU A 241 1.07 -100.64 -43.99
CA LEU A 241 2.10 -101.58 -43.54
C LEU A 241 1.51 -102.91 -43.10
N ASN A 242 0.34 -102.91 -42.44
CA ASN A 242 -0.36 -104.14 -42.08
C ASN A 242 -0.92 -104.89 -43.30
N LYS A 243 -1.47 -104.18 -44.32
CA LYS A 243 -1.89 -104.81 -45.59
C LYS A 243 -0.70 -105.45 -46.31
N LEU A 244 0.42 -104.74 -46.43
CA LEU A 244 1.65 -105.24 -47.07
C LEU A 244 2.23 -106.44 -46.31
N LYS A 245 2.23 -106.41 -44.98
CA LYS A 245 2.66 -107.53 -44.13
C LYS A 245 1.79 -108.78 -44.33
N MET A 246 0.47 -108.62 -44.43
CA MET A 246 -0.43 -109.75 -44.73
C MET A 246 -0.14 -110.34 -46.11
N ALA A 247 -0.03 -109.51 -47.15
CA ALA A 247 0.27 -109.96 -48.52
C ALA A 247 1.63 -110.68 -48.61
N HIS A 248 2.67 -110.16 -47.95
CA HIS A 248 3.97 -110.83 -47.90
C HIS A 248 3.92 -112.16 -47.12
N GLN A 249 3.13 -112.25 -46.05
CA GLN A 249 2.97 -113.51 -45.31
C GLN A 249 2.17 -114.55 -46.10
N GLU A 250 1.26 -114.11 -46.98
CA GLU A 250 0.55 -114.95 -47.96
C GLU A 250 1.51 -115.44 -49.05
N GLU A 251 2.28 -114.56 -49.69
CA GLU A 251 3.33 -114.87 -50.67
C GLU A 251 4.37 -115.87 -50.13
N VAL A 252 4.86 -115.67 -48.90
CA VAL A 252 5.79 -116.60 -48.23
C VAL A 252 5.14 -117.96 -47.98
N SER A 253 3.83 -118.01 -47.73
CA SER A 253 3.10 -119.28 -47.56
C SER A 253 2.93 -120.02 -48.89
N GLU A 254 2.64 -119.30 -49.98
CA GLU A 254 2.59 -119.87 -51.34
C GLU A 254 3.96 -120.40 -51.79
N LEU A 255 5.02 -119.61 -51.60
CA LEU A 255 6.40 -120.01 -51.90
C LEU A 255 6.84 -121.23 -51.08
N MET A 256 6.51 -121.28 -49.78
CA MET A 256 6.79 -122.43 -48.94
C MET A 256 6.04 -123.68 -49.41
N HIS A 257 4.78 -123.55 -49.84
CA HIS A 257 4.01 -124.66 -50.42
C HIS A 257 4.61 -125.14 -51.75
N HIS A 258 5.07 -124.24 -52.62
CA HIS A 258 5.79 -124.59 -53.86
C HIS A 258 7.11 -125.33 -53.59
N ILE A 259 7.88 -124.89 -52.58
CA ILE A 259 9.11 -125.57 -52.15
C ILE A 259 8.80 -126.96 -51.59
N GLU A 260 7.73 -127.11 -50.80
CA GLU A 260 7.31 -128.42 -50.26
C GLU A 260 6.89 -129.41 -51.36
N ILE A 261 6.15 -128.94 -52.37
CA ILE A 261 5.79 -129.75 -53.55
C ILE A 261 7.06 -130.19 -54.30
N SER A 262 7.98 -129.25 -54.56
CA SER A 262 9.25 -129.52 -55.26
C SER A 262 10.15 -130.49 -54.48
N SER A 263 10.19 -130.39 -53.14
CA SER A 263 10.93 -131.33 -52.28
C SER A 263 10.38 -132.75 -52.42
N LYS A 264 9.06 -132.93 -52.34
CA LYS A 264 8.41 -134.25 -52.50
C LYS A 264 8.66 -134.85 -53.87
N GLU A 265 8.53 -134.05 -54.93
CA GLU A 265 8.81 -134.51 -56.30
C GLU A 265 10.30 -134.93 -56.48
N ASN A 266 11.21 -134.29 -55.73
CA ASN A 266 12.64 -134.63 -55.74
C ASN A 266 12.97 -135.86 -54.86
N GLU A 267 12.28 -136.05 -53.73
CA GLU A 267 12.34 -137.26 -52.90
C GLU A 267 11.81 -138.50 -53.67
N GLU A 268 10.74 -138.35 -54.44
CA GLU A 268 10.24 -139.39 -55.36
C GLU A 268 11.27 -139.73 -56.44
N LYS A 269 11.86 -138.73 -57.10
CA LYS A 269 12.92 -138.93 -58.10
C LYS A 269 14.17 -139.60 -57.51
N GLN A 270 14.60 -139.19 -56.32
CA GLN A 270 15.73 -139.83 -55.64
C GLN A 270 15.41 -141.28 -55.24
N SER A 271 14.16 -141.58 -54.87
CA SER A 271 13.72 -142.94 -54.57
C SER A 271 13.78 -143.84 -55.81
N GLN A 272 13.29 -143.36 -56.96
CA GLN A 272 13.40 -144.07 -58.25
C GLN A 272 14.87 -144.30 -58.66
N ILE A 273 15.75 -143.32 -58.44
CA ILE A 273 17.21 -143.46 -58.68
C ILE A 273 17.80 -144.56 -57.78
N ASN A 274 17.41 -144.63 -56.51
CA ASN A 274 17.90 -145.64 -55.56
C ASN A 274 17.46 -147.06 -55.97
N GLU A 275 16.20 -147.24 -56.42
CA GLU A 275 15.71 -148.53 -56.94
C GLU A 275 16.45 -148.99 -58.19
N LEU A 276 16.73 -148.07 -59.13
CA LEU A 276 17.52 -148.35 -60.32
C LEU A 276 18.98 -148.73 -59.97
N GLN A 277 19.59 -148.06 -58.99
CA GLN A 277 20.94 -148.39 -58.52
C GLN A 277 21.01 -149.77 -57.86
N HIS A 278 20.03 -150.13 -57.01
CA HIS A 278 19.95 -151.48 -56.42
C HIS A 278 19.81 -152.56 -57.51
N SER A 279 18.96 -152.30 -58.51
CA SER A 279 18.71 -153.21 -59.63
C SER A 279 19.96 -153.49 -60.47
N LEU A 280 20.82 -152.49 -60.69
CA LEU A 280 22.11 -152.69 -61.39
C LEU A 280 23.15 -153.41 -60.52
N ALA A 281 23.16 -153.18 -59.21
CA ALA A 281 24.15 -153.75 -58.30
C ALA A 281 24.04 -155.29 -58.23
N GLU A 282 22.83 -155.84 -58.10
CA GLU A 282 22.63 -157.29 -57.96
C GLU A 282 22.90 -158.07 -59.25
N GLY A 283 22.58 -157.50 -60.42
CA GLY A 283 22.80 -158.15 -61.71
C GLY A 283 24.28 -158.38 -62.06
N SER A 284 25.18 -157.54 -61.54
CA SER A 284 26.60 -157.53 -61.89
C SER A 284 27.45 -158.63 -61.21
N PHE A 285 26.89 -159.39 -60.25
CA PHE A 285 27.66 -160.33 -59.43
C PHE A 285 27.85 -161.74 -60.05
N ILE A 286 27.13 -162.09 -61.13
CA ILE A 286 27.12 -163.45 -61.70
C ILE A 286 27.34 -163.43 -63.22
N LYS A 287 28.60 -163.73 -63.62
CA LYS A 287 29.12 -163.96 -64.99
C LYS A 287 29.58 -162.75 -65.82
N GLU A 288 30.67 -162.10 -65.39
CA GLU A 288 31.67 -161.65 -66.37
C GLU A 288 33.11 -161.84 -65.84
N LYS A 289 33.77 -162.92 -66.28
CA LYS A 289 35.22 -163.11 -66.10
C LYS A 289 35.78 -164.12 -67.11
N ASN A 290 36.58 -163.61 -68.06
CA ASN A 290 37.31 -164.33 -69.12
C ASN A 290 36.49 -164.87 -70.32
N VAL A 291 36.23 -164.00 -71.31
CA VAL A 291 36.26 -164.35 -72.75
C VAL A 291 37.08 -163.27 -73.49
N LYS A 292 37.65 -163.61 -74.63
CA LYS A 292 38.45 -162.73 -75.50
C LYS A 292 37.89 -162.69 -76.93
N ASP A 293 38.41 -161.72 -77.69
CA ASP A 293 38.46 -161.64 -79.16
C ASP A 293 37.19 -161.24 -79.96
N LYS A 294 37.35 -160.06 -80.61
CA LYS A 294 37.03 -159.73 -82.02
C LYS A 294 35.60 -159.40 -82.48
N MET A 295 35.59 -158.50 -83.49
CA MET A 295 34.52 -158.11 -84.42
C MET A 295 33.30 -157.44 -83.74
N CYS A 296 33.03 -156.14 -83.92
CA CYS A 296 32.66 -155.41 -85.15
C CYS A 296 31.20 -155.62 -85.58
N ALA A 297 30.67 -154.61 -86.28
CA ALA A 297 29.25 -154.27 -86.34
C ALA A 297 28.72 -153.82 -84.95
N GLY A 298 27.88 -152.80 -84.84
CA GLY A 298 27.09 -152.15 -85.89
C GLY A 298 25.70 -152.76 -85.96
N THR A 299 24.83 -152.27 -85.09
CA THR A 299 23.66 -151.52 -85.53
C THR A 299 23.33 -150.57 -84.38
N ASP A 300 23.40 -149.25 -84.55
CA ASP A 300 22.62 -148.42 -85.48
C ASP A 300 21.12 -148.56 -85.13
N GLN A 301 20.54 -147.60 -84.42
CA GLN A 301 20.06 -146.33 -84.97
C GLN A 301 18.75 -146.49 -85.76
N HIS A 302 17.67 -146.74 -85.02
CA HIS A 302 16.28 -146.52 -85.41
C HIS A 302 15.43 -146.39 -84.13
N GLU A 303 14.33 -145.62 -84.06
CA GLU A 303 13.95 -144.39 -84.78
C GLU A 303 12.68 -143.80 -84.15
N TYR A 304 12.21 -142.67 -84.69
CA TYR A 304 10.78 -142.28 -84.79
C TYR A 304 9.95 -142.01 -83.52
N ASN A 305 9.70 -140.72 -83.32
CA ASN A 305 8.35 -140.13 -83.41
C ASN A 305 7.23 -140.64 -82.46
N LEU A 306 7.13 -139.98 -81.31
CA LEU A 306 6.05 -138.98 -81.18
C LEU A 306 6.70 -137.62 -81.56
N ALA A 307 6.32 -136.88 -82.60
CA ALA A 307 5.00 -136.43 -83.09
C ALA A 307 4.31 -135.45 -82.12
N GLN A 308 3.83 -134.26 -82.50
CA GLN A 308 3.82 -133.52 -83.79
C GLN A 308 3.77 -131.98 -83.52
N PRO A 309 3.78 -131.05 -84.51
CA PRO A 309 4.56 -129.79 -84.40
C PRO A 309 3.83 -128.47 -84.08
N ARG A 310 4.62 -127.49 -83.59
CA ARG A 310 4.68 -126.04 -83.94
C ARG A 310 5.98 -125.45 -83.36
N GLU A 311 6.91 -124.92 -84.16
CA GLU A 311 6.94 -123.55 -84.74
C GLU A 311 6.92 -122.40 -83.70
N VAL A 312 8.10 -121.90 -83.32
CA VAL A 312 8.74 -120.69 -83.90
C VAL A 312 10.27 -120.77 -83.66
N LEU A 313 11.08 -120.19 -84.56
CA LEU A 313 12.53 -120.35 -84.60
C LEU A 313 13.31 -119.19 -83.92
N ASN A 314 14.39 -119.53 -83.22
CA ASN A 314 15.33 -118.58 -82.61
C ASN A 314 16.22 -117.89 -83.67
N LYS A 315 16.39 -116.56 -83.60
CA LYS A 315 17.07 -115.68 -84.58
C LYS A 315 17.64 -114.44 -83.88
N ASN A 316 18.77 -113.80 -84.26
CA ASN A 316 19.82 -114.06 -85.27
C ASN A 316 21.21 -113.97 -84.55
N ILE A 317 22.36 -114.48 -85.01
CA ILE A 317 22.89 -114.87 -86.34
C ILE A 317 23.42 -113.68 -87.18
N GLU A 318 24.53 -113.09 -86.72
CA GLU A 318 25.86 -113.04 -87.40
C GLU A 318 26.05 -112.33 -88.78
N ASN A 319 27.32 -112.03 -89.11
CA ASN A 319 27.78 -111.52 -90.43
C ASN A 319 28.12 -112.68 -91.40
N ARG A 320 27.81 -112.59 -92.72
CA ARG A 320 28.70 -112.99 -93.87
C ARG A 320 28.04 -113.01 -95.28
N ILE A 321 28.69 -112.30 -96.23
CA ILE A 321 29.20 -112.74 -97.57
C ILE A 321 28.27 -113.23 -98.73
N ASP A 322 28.50 -112.62 -99.91
CA ASP A 322 28.29 -113.00 -101.35
C ASP A 322 26.93 -113.39 -101.98
N GLY A 323 26.74 -112.98 -103.25
CA GLY A 323 25.87 -113.70 -104.22
C GLY A 323 25.08 -112.94 -105.30
N VAL A 324 25.73 -112.24 -106.26
CA VAL A 324 25.42 -112.10 -107.73
C VAL A 324 23.95 -112.31 -108.21
N ASP A 325 23.26 -111.42 -108.97
CA ASP A 325 23.68 -110.68 -110.20
C ASP A 325 22.84 -109.39 -110.52
N THR A 326 23.20 -108.70 -111.62
CA THR A 326 22.68 -107.44 -112.23
C THR A 326 21.47 -107.62 -113.20
N PRO A 327 20.86 -106.59 -113.87
CA PRO A 327 21.06 -105.11 -113.92
C PRO A 327 19.70 -104.30 -113.73
N GLU A 328 19.43 -103.02 -114.05
CA GLU A 328 20.17 -101.76 -114.35
C GLU A 328 19.30 -100.48 -114.08
N LYS A 329 19.95 -99.31 -113.90
CA LYS A 329 19.53 -97.92 -114.29
C LYS A 329 18.33 -97.18 -113.58
N PRO A 330 18.18 -95.82 -113.74
CA PRO A 330 18.23 -94.95 -112.55
C PRO A 330 17.22 -93.77 -112.47
N CYS A 331 17.19 -93.09 -111.31
CA CYS A 331 17.06 -91.62 -111.22
C CYS A 331 17.50 -91.13 -109.82
N VAL A 332 18.01 -89.90 -109.71
CA VAL A 332 18.40 -89.23 -108.44
C VAL A 332 18.09 -87.74 -108.57
N ASP A 333 17.38 -87.14 -107.60
CA ASP A 333 17.42 -85.70 -107.29
C ASP A 333 16.63 -85.38 -106.00
N ALA A 334 15.37 -85.83 -105.90
CA ALA A 334 14.39 -85.39 -104.90
C ALA A 334 14.80 -85.52 -103.40
N ILE A 335 15.74 -86.41 -103.07
CA ILE A 335 16.11 -86.75 -101.69
C ILE A 335 17.06 -85.71 -101.05
N MET A 336 17.78 -84.89 -101.84
CA MET A 336 18.65 -83.86 -101.26
C MET A 336 17.86 -82.64 -100.76
N GLU A 337 16.87 -82.20 -101.53
CA GLU A 337 16.15 -80.94 -101.28
C GLU A 337 15.35 -80.95 -99.97
N GLU A 338 14.80 -82.11 -99.58
CA GLU A 338 14.09 -82.29 -98.32
C GLU A 338 15.00 -82.25 -97.07
N LYS A 339 16.26 -82.67 -97.22
CA LYS A 339 17.27 -82.58 -96.14
C LYS A 339 17.78 -81.16 -95.93
N VAL A 340 17.89 -80.37 -97.01
CA VAL A 340 18.24 -78.94 -96.92
C VAL A 340 17.17 -78.19 -96.12
N ARG A 341 15.89 -78.36 -96.47
CA ARG A 341 14.76 -77.72 -95.74
C ARG A 341 14.73 -78.04 -94.24
N HIS A 342 15.07 -79.27 -93.84
CA HIS A 342 15.16 -79.63 -92.41
C HIS A 342 16.29 -78.89 -91.67
N LEU A 343 17.46 -78.73 -92.32
CA LEU A 343 18.59 -78.00 -91.74
C LEU A 343 18.32 -76.49 -91.68
N GLU A 344 17.66 -75.92 -92.68
CA GLU A 344 17.23 -74.53 -92.70
C GLU A 344 16.25 -74.22 -91.55
N HIS A 345 15.23 -75.06 -91.36
CA HIS A 345 14.28 -74.90 -90.25
C HIS A 345 14.96 -75.03 -88.88
N SER A 346 15.89 -75.99 -88.73
CA SER A 346 16.66 -76.16 -87.48
C SER A 346 17.56 -74.96 -87.18
N LEU A 347 18.17 -74.37 -88.20
CA LEU A 347 18.99 -73.16 -88.08
C LEU A 347 18.14 -71.94 -87.72
N GLN A 348 16.96 -71.80 -88.32
CA GLN A 348 16.04 -70.70 -88.06
C GLN A 348 15.45 -70.76 -86.65
N GLU A 349 15.16 -71.97 -86.14
CA GLU A 349 14.74 -72.19 -84.75
C GLU A 349 15.86 -71.82 -83.76
N LEU A 350 17.09 -72.28 -84.01
CA LEU A 350 18.26 -71.93 -83.19
C LEU A 350 18.54 -70.41 -83.21
N GLN A 351 18.36 -69.75 -84.36
CA GLN A 351 18.48 -68.30 -84.49
C GLN A 351 17.38 -67.54 -83.71
N SER A 352 16.16 -68.10 -83.66
CA SER A 352 15.07 -67.56 -82.82
C SER A 352 15.39 -67.70 -81.32
N GLN A 353 15.87 -68.87 -80.88
CA GLN A 353 16.33 -69.10 -79.50
C GLN A 353 17.46 -68.13 -79.11
N HIS A 354 18.42 -67.89 -80.01
CA HIS A 354 19.48 -66.90 -79.76
C HIS A 354 18.94 -65.46 -79.66
N SER A 355 17.91 -65.09 -80.43
CA SER A 355 17.27 -63.77 -80.28
C SER A 355 16.61 -63.63 -78.90
N ILE A 356 15.82 -64.62 -78.49
CA ILE A 356 15.14 -64.62 -77.18
C ILE A 356 16.17 -64.50 -76.04
N LEU A 357 17.24 -65.29 -76.08
CA LEU A 357 18.31 -65.25 -75.05
C LEU A 357 19.05 -63.89 -75.02
N LYS A 358 19.19 -63.22 -76.18
CA LYS A 358 19.79 -61.89 -76.28
C LYS A 358 18.85 -60.81 -75.72
N ASP A 359 17.56 -60.92 -75.97
CA ASP A 359 16.56 -59.98 -75.47
C ASP A 359 16.36 -60.16 -73.95
N GLU A 360 16.40 -61.40 -73.44
CA GLU A 360 16.43 -61.74 -72.01
C GLU A 360 17.69 -61.19 -71.32
N LEU A 361 18.89 -61.38 -71.90
CA LEU A 361 20.13 -60.80 -71.38
C LEU A 361 20.09 -59.26 -71.37
N THR A 362 19.45 -58.65 -72.37
CA THR A 362 19.25 -57.19 -72.44
C THR A 362 18.28 -56.72 -71.34
N TYR A 363 17.19 -57.45 -71.11
CA TYR A 363 16.26 -57.19 -70.02
C TYR A 363 16.94 -57.32 -68.65
N MET A 364 17.69 -58.41 -68.41
CA MET A 364 18.49 -58.61 -67.19
C MET A 364 19.49 -57.48 -66.97
N SER A 365 20.19 -57.03 -68.02
CA SER A 365 21.13 -55.91 -67.93
C SER A 365 20.44 -54.59 -67.56
N ASN A 366 19.24 -54.34 -68.11
CA ASN A 366 18.46 -53.15 -67.80
C ASN A 366 17.86 -53.18 -66.38
N VAL A 367 17.43 -54.35 -65.90
CA VAL A 367 16.97 -54.55 -64.52
C VAL A 367 18.14 -54.39 -63.54
N LYS A 368 19.30 -54.99 -63.85
CA LYS A 368 20.53 -54.82 -63.06
C LYS A 368 20.91 -53.34 -62.94
N LEU A 369 20.95 -52.62 -64.06
CA LEU A 369 21.32 -51.20 -64.06
C LEU A 369 20.35 -50.34 -63.23
N LYS A 370 19.04 -50.59 -63.31
CA LYS A 370 18.04 -49.94 -62.44
C LYS A 370 18.23 -50.24 -60.95
N LEU A 371 18.62 -51.47 -60.60
CA LEU A 371 18.92 -51.84 -59.21
C LEU A 371 20.24 -51.19 -58.72
N GLU A 372 21.24 -51.08 -59.58
CA GLU A 372 22.49 -50.36 -59.27
C GLU A 372 22.27 -48.84 -59.09
N GLU A 373 21.39 -48.24 -59.90
CA GLU A 373 20.92 -46.85 -59.69
C GLU A 373 20.14 -46.69 -58.39
N GLU A 374 19.23 -47.62 -58.06
CA GLU A 374 18.42 -47.56 -56.83
C GLU A 374 19.28 -47.70 -55.57
N ILE A 375 20.26 -48.61 -55.59
CA ILE A 375 21.26 -48.77 -54.52
C ILE A 375 22.12 -47.50 -54.38
N HIS A 376 22.31 -46.72 -55.45
CA HIS A 376 22.95 -45.41 -55.36
C HIS A 376 22.01 -44.36 -54.74
N ARG A 377 20.77 -44.23 -55.21
CA ARG A 377 19.77 -43.31 -54.63
C ARG A 377 19.62 -43.50 -53.12
N ILE A 378 19.36 -44.74 -52.68
CA ILE A 378 19.21 -45.08 -51.26
C ILE A 378 20.48 -44.78 -50.43
N ARG A 379 21.67 -44.93 -51.02
CA ARG A 379 22.93 -44.61 -50.34
C ARG A 379 23.15 -43.10 -50.19
N ASP A 380 22.80 -42.34 -51.22
CA ASP A 380 22.95 -40.89 -51.23
C ASP A 380 21.89 -40.23 -50.32
N GLU A 381 20.66 -40.77 -50.29
CA GLU A 381 19.60 -40.44 -49.33
C GLU A 381 20.03 -40.70 -47.87
N TYR A 382 20.55 -41.90 -47.57
CA TYR A 382 21.10 -42.24 -46.25
C TYR A 382 22.30 -41.36 -45.85
N PHE A 383 23.11 -40.94 -46.83
CA PHE A 383 24.23 -40.04 -46.56
C PHE A 383 23.74 -38.66 -46.09
N HIS A 384 22.75 -38.09 -46.78
CA HIS A 384 22.16 -36.80 -46.39
C HIS A 384 21.34 -36.90 -45.08
N GLU A 385 20.59 -37.98 -44.85
CA GLU A 385 19.94 -38.21 -43.55
C GLU A 385 20.98 -38.24 -42.41
N ARG A 386 22.16 -38.84 -42.63
CA ARG A 386 23.24 -38.82 -41.64
C ARG A 386 23.87 -37.44 -41.47
N GLU A 387 24.01 -36.65 -42.53
CA GLU A 387 24.51 -35.27 -42.46
C GLU A 387 23.54 -34.35 -41.70
N ASP A 388 22.23 -34.47 -41.94
CA ASP A 388 21.19 -33.73 -41.20
C ASP A 388 21.16 -34.13 -39.72
N LEU A 389 21.33 -35.42 -39.40
CA LEU A 389 21.45 -35.90 -38.02
C LEU A 389 22.75 -35.43 -37.34
N ASP A 390 23.89 -35.50 -38.02
CA ASP A 390 25.17 -34.97 -37.53
C ASP A 390 25.05 -33.44 -37.29
N PHE A 391 24.40 -32.69 -38.18
CA PHE A 391 24.12 -31.27 -37.98
C PHE A 391 23.21 -31.02 -36.77
N LYS A 392 22.10 -31.77 -36.64
CA LYS A 392 21.16 -31.60 -35.52
C LYS A 392 21.77 -31.96 -34.17
N ILE A 393 22.66 -32.95 -34.13
CA ILE A 393 23.46 -33.27 -32.94
C ILE A 393 24.35 -32.10 -32.54
N ASN A 394 25.01 -31.43 -33.49
CA ASN A 394 25.85 -30.26 -33.21
C ASN A 394 25.01 -29.05 -32.72
N GLU A 395 23.84 -28.80 -33.30
CA GLU A 395 22.89 -27.76 -32.84
C GLU A 395 22.41 -28.01 -31.39
N LEU A 396 22.11 -29.27 -31.07
CA LEU A 396 21.72 -29.69 -29.72
C LEU A 396 22.87 -29.67 -28.72
N GLN A 397 24.12 -29.85 -29.17
CA GLN A 397 25.31 -29.68 -28.32
C GLN A 397 25.57 -28.20 -28.01
N LEU A 398 25.49 -27.32 -29.02
CA LEU A 398 25.69 -25.88 -28.84
C LEU A 398 24.66 -25.28 -27.88
N THR A 399 23.37 -25.55 -28.12
CA THR A 399 22.29 -25.07 -27.24
C THR A 399 22.39 -25.63 -25.81
N LYS A 400 22.84 -26.89 -25.64
CA LYS A 400 23.17 -27.44 -24.31
C LYS A 400 24.31 -26.67 -23.64
N GLU A 401 25.35 -26.28 -24.38
CA GLU A 401 26.50 -25.55 -23.87
C GLU A 401 26.12 -24.12 -23.45
N ASP A 402 25.24 -23.45 -24.21
CA ASP A 402 24.59 -22.19 -23.81
C ASP A 402 23.80 -22.34 -22.50
N TYR A 403 22.95 -23.37 -22.38
CA TYR A 403 22.22 -23.64 -21.13
C TYR A 403 23.16 -23.93 -19.95
N CYS A 404 24.27 -24.65 -20.16
CA CYS A 404 25.29 -24.83 -19.13
C CYS A 404 25.91 -23.51 -18.69
N CYS A 405 26.19 -22.59 -19.61
CA CYS A 405 26.70 -21.25 -19.29
C CYS A 405 25.69 -20.41 -18.48
N VAL A 406 24.40 -20.48 -18.82
CA VAL A 406 23.32 -19.83 -18.05
C VAL A 406 23.21 -20.43 -16.65
N ILE A 407 23.29 -21.76 -16.50
CA ILE A 407 23.25 -22.44 -15.19
C ILE A 407 24.45 -22.04 -14.33
N GLU A 408 25.67 -21.98 -14.89
CA GLU A 408 26.87 -21.55 -14.15
C GLU A 408 26.77 -20.08 -13.71
N LYS A 409 26.21 -19.20 -14.55
CA LYS A 409 25.93 -17.79 -14.22
C LYS A 409 24.91 -17.66 -13.08
N LEU A 410 23.75 -18.32 -13.19
CA LEU A 410 22.71 -18.31 -12.14
C LEU A 410 23.21 -18.87 -10.80
N LYS A 411 24.08 -19.88 -10.84
CA LYS A 411 24.73 -20.47 -9.67
C LYS A 411 25.70 -19.50 -8.99
N LEU A 412 26.46 -18.71 -9.76
CA LEU A 412 27.30 -17.63 -9.23
C LEU A 412 26.47 -16.47 -8.65
N GLU A 413 25.39 -16.09 -9.32
CA GLU A 413 24.46 -15.04 -8.86
C GLU A 413 23.75 -15.45 -7.56
N LEU A 414 23.28 -16.69 -7.46
CA LEU A 414 22.73 -17.27 -6.23
C LEU A 414 23.76 -17.32 -5.09
N GLN A 415 25.03 -17.61 -5.39
CA GLN A 415 26.11 -17.60 -4.39
C GLN A 415 26.38 -16.18 -3.89
N ALA A 416 26.43 -15.18 -4.78
CA ALA A 416 26.59 -13.78 -4.42
C ALA A 416 25.41 -13.26 -3.57
N ALA A 417 24.17 -13.60 -3.95
CA ALA A 417 22.97 -13.25 -3.20
C ALA A 417 22.99 -13.85 -1.77
N ARG A 418 23.41 -15.11 -1.62
CA ARG A 418 23.59 -15.75 -0.30
C ARG A 418 24.64 -15.05 0.55
N GLN A 419 25.80 -14.71 -0.02
CA GLN A 419 26.86 -13.97 0.68
C GLN A 419 26.41 -12.57 1.09
N HIS A 420 25.59 -11.88 0.26
CA HIS A 420 25.00 -10.60 0.61
C HIS A 420 24.02 -10.72 1.79
N CYS A 421 23.12 -11.71 1.76
CA CYS A 421 22.20 -11.97 2.87
C CYS A 421 22.93 -12.33 4.18
N GLU A 422 23.96 -13.19 4.12
CA GLU A 422 24.79 -13.53 5.27
C GLU A 422 25.54 -12.31 5.83
N THR A 423 26.03 -11.42 4.96
CA THR A 423 26.68 -10.18 5.38
C THR A 423 25.68 -9.23 6.07
N ALA A 424 24.48 -9.05 5.50
CA ALA A 424 23.44 -8.21 6.08
C ALA A 424 22.95 -8.73 7.44
N VAL A 425 22.76 -10.05 7.59
CA VAL A 425 22.39 -10.67 8.88
C VAL A 425 23.49 -10.48 9.94
N ASN A 426 24.77 -10.60 9.55
CA ASN A 426 25.88 -10.36 10.47
C ASN A 426 26.02 -8.88 10.87
N GLN A 427 25.76 -7.95 9.94
CA GLN A 427 25.73 -6.51 10.20
C GLN A 427 24.61 -6.14 11.18
N HIS A 428 23.37 -6.54 10.89
CA HIS A 428 22.22 -6.30 11.77
C HIS A 428 22.41 -6.89 13.18
N LYS A 429 23.08 -8.06 13.27
CA LYS A 429 23.44 -8.68 14.56
C LYS A 429 24.45 -7.84 15.35
N LEU A 430 25.44 -7.24 14.68
CA LEU A 430 26.42 -6.35 15.30
C LEU A 430 25.77 -5.04 15.77
N GLU A 431 24.87 -4.47 14.97
CA GLU A 431 24.08 -3.28 15.32
C GLU A 431 23.16 -3.55 16.53
N THR A 432 22.43 -4.67 16.51
CA THR A 432 21.60 -5.13 17.62
C THR A 432 22.41 -5.32 18.92
N GLN A 433 23.62 -5.88 18.82
CA GLN A 433 24.52 -6.00 19.97
C GLN A 433 24.99 -4.63 20.47
N THR A 434 25.39 -3.74 19.57
CA THR A 434 25.87 -2.39 19.89
C THR A 434 24.79 -1.58 20.62
N LEU A 435 23.55 -1.60 20.12
CA LEU A 435 22.40 -0.95 20.75
C LEU A 435 22.10 -1.53 22.14
N LYS A 436 22.20 -2.86 22.29
CA LYS A 436 22.01 -3.54 23.59
C LYS A 436 23.11 -3.20 24.60
N GLU A 437 24.35 -3.00 24.15
CA GLU A 437 25.46 -2.54 25.00
C GLU A 437 25.32 -1.05 25.36
N GLN A 438 24.79 -0.22 24.45
CA GLN A 438 24.44 1.17 24.72
C GLN A 438 23.34 1.29 25.77
N HIS A 439 22.18 0.66 25.58
CA HIS A 439 21.08 0.69 26.56
C HIS A 439 21.53 0.18 27.94
N LYS A 440 22.40 -0.84 28.00
CA LYS A 440 22.97 -1.32 29.27
C LYS A 440 23.84 -0.24 29.95
N ARG A 441 24.59 0.55 29.18
CA ARG A 441 25.40 1.65 29.71
C ARG A 441 24.52 2.78 30.25
N GLU A 442 23.55 3.24 29.47
CA GLU A 442 22.59 4.29 29.84
C GLU A 442 21.81 3.92 31.11
N ILE A 443 21.34 2.66 31.22
CA ILE A 443 20.70 2.15 32.44
C ILE A 443 21.68 2.14 33.63
N SER A 444 22.97 1.88 33.41
CA SER A 444 23.97 1.90 34.49
C SER A 444 24.24 3.33 34.98
N GLU A 445 24.44 4.27 34.05
CA GLU A 445 24.67 5.69 34.31
C GLU A 445 23.45 6.34 34.99
N LEU A 446 22.23 5.98 34.60
CA LEU A 446 20.99 6.43 35.25
C LEU A 446 20.88 5.92 36.70
N ASN A 447 21.23 4.65 36.95
CA ASN A 447 21.23 4.09 38.31
C ASN A 447 22.32 4.73 39.19
N GLU A 448 23.50 5.01 38.67
CA GLU A 448 24.57 5.73 39.40
C GLU A 448 24.17 7.18 39.71
N THR A 449 23.48 7.84 38.78
CA THR A 449 22.91 9.18 38.97
C THR A 449 21.82 9.18 40.06
N LEU A 450 20.91 8.20 40.04
CA LEU A 450 19.84 8.06 41.03
C LEU A 450 20.39 7.76 42.43
N LEU A 451 21.35 6.84 42.54
CA LEU A 451 21.99 6.49 43.81
C LEU A 451 22.76 7.70 44.40
N SER A 452 23.58 8.37 43.58
CA SER A 452 24.33 9.55 44.04
C SER A 452 23.45 10.77 44.32
N GLY A 453 22.26 10.87 43.71
CA GLY A 453 21.21 11.82 44.10
C GLY A 453 20.67 11.52 45.49
N SER A 454 20.23 10.27 45.73
CA SER A 454 19.69 9.84 47.03
C SER A 454 20.71 9.90 48.17
N GLU A 455 21.99 9.65 47.89
CA GLU A 455 23.06 9.83 48.89
C GLU A 455 23.26 11.31 49.27
N LYS A 456 23.16 12.25 48.32
CA LYS A 456 23.23 13.70 48.60
C LYS A 456 22.04 14.17 49.43
N GLU A 457 20.82 13.78 49.05
CA GLU A 457 19.59 14.06 49.80
C GLU A 457 19.69 13.55 51.24
N LYS A 458 20.13 12.30 51.41
CA LYS A 458 20.33 11.67 52.72
C LYS A 458 21.41 12.36 53.55
N MET A 459 22.47 12.89 52.94
CA MET A 459 23.47 13.70 53.63
C MET A 459 22.91 15.07 54.04
N ALA A 460 22.12 15.72 53.19
CA ALA A 460 21.45 16.98 53.54
C ALA A 460 20.50 16.81 54.74
N LEU A 461 19.67 15.76 54.75
CA LEU A 461 18.81 15.41 55.89
C LEU A 461 19.61 15.12 57.17
N VAL A 462 20.82 14.55 57.07
CA VAL A 462 21.71 14.35 58.23
C VAL A 462 22.25 15.67 58.77
N PHE A 463 22.57 16.65 57.91
CA PHE A 463 22.96 17.99 58.34
C PHE A 463 21.80 18.76 58.99
N GLU A 464 20.60 18.74 58.38
CA GLU A 464 19.39 19.33 58.97
C GLU A 464 19.06 18.71 60.34
N MET A 465 19.12 17.37 60.45
CA MET A 465 18.97 16.66 61.72
C MET A 465 20.06 16.98 62.75
N GLN A 466 21.23 17.48 62.34
CA GLN A 466 22.26 17.95 63.25
C GLN A 466 22.02 19.41 63.67
N GLU A 467 21.70 20.30 62.74
CA GLU A 467 21.38 21.70 63.06
C GLU A 467 20.19 21.77 64.03
N LEU A 468 19.12 21.00 63.78
CA LEU A 468 17.97 20.91 64.69
C LEU A 468 18.35 20.37 66.08
N ARG A 469 19.41 19.55 66.22
CA ARG A 469 19.93 19.15 67.53
C ARG A 469 20.71 20.27 68.21
N GLU A 470 21.56 20.97 67.47
CA GLU A 470 22.34 22.10 67.99
C GLU A 470 21.41 23.26 68.42
N GLN A 471 20.33 23.52 67.68
CA GLN A 471 19.25 24.43 68.08
C GLN A 471 18.53 23.95 69.37
N LEU A 472 18.20 22.66 69.50
CA LEU A 472 17.58 22.09 70.70
C LEU A 472 18.51 22.11 71.92
N GLU A 473 19.82 21.89 71.73
CA GLU A 473 20.84 21.94 72.77
C GLU A 473 21.06 23.38 73.25
N LYS A 474 21.17 24.34 72.32
CA LYS A 474 21.20 25.79 72.62
C LYS A 474 19.96 26.24 73.39
N LEU A 475 18.76 25.85 72.95
CA LEU A 475 17.50 26.20 73.64
C LEU A 475 17.38 25.52 75.01
N THR A 476 18.03 24.36 75.20
CA THR A 476 18.17 23.73 76.51
C THR A 476 19.13 24.50 77.41
N GLN A 477 20.28 24.98 76.90
CA GLN A 477 21.20 25.84 77.63
C GLN A 477 20.54 27.18 78.00
N GLU A 478 19.88 27.88 77.07
CA GLU A 478 19.15 29.13 77.33
C GLU A 478 18.09 28.96 78.42
N LYS A 479 17.39 27.81 78.44
CA LYS A 479 16.45 27.43 79.50
C LYS A 479 17.14 27.18 80.84
N GLU A 480 18.30 26.51 80.87
CA GLU A 480 19.06 26.28 82.10
C GLU A 480 19.66 27.58 82.66
N GLU A 481 20.15 28.47 81.79
CA GLU A 481 20.56 29.83 82.15
C GLU A 481 19.40 30.66 82.66
N ALA A 482 18.22 30.61 82.03
CA ALA A 482 17.01 31.28 82.53
C ALA A 482 16.57 30.74 83.90
N VAL A 483 16.66 29.42 84.14
CA VAL A 483 16.41 28.80 85.45
C VAL A 483 17.46 29.22 86.48
N SER A 484 18.73 29.30 86.09
CA SER A 484 19.83 29.77 86.95
C SER A 484 19.65 31.23 87.34
N ASN A 485 19.32 32.09 86.37
CA ASN A 485 18.99 33.50 86.59
C ASN A 485 17.74 33.67 87.48
N TYR A 486 16.72 32.82 87.32
CA TYR A 486 15.55 32.80 88.20
C TYR A 486 15.87 32.29 89.62
N ASN A 487 16.78 31.33 89.77
CA ASN A 487 17.29 30.90 91.07
C ASN A 487 18.07 32.05 91.75
N SER A 488 19.00 32.70 91.05
CA SER A 488 19.77 33.85 91.53
C SER A 488 18.87 35.06 91.88
N LEU A 489 17.83 35.33 91.09
CA LEU A 489 16.84 36.36 91.42
C LEU A 489 16.02 35.98 92.65
N ARG A 490 15.66 34.70 92.82
CA ARG A 490 14.99 34.22 94.04
C ARG A 490 15.89 34.34 95.26
N GLU A 491 17.14 33.92 95.15
CA GLU A 491 18.14 34.01 96.23
C GLU A 491 18.40 35.47 96.60
N THR A 492 18.54 36.39 95.64
CA THR A 492 18.71 37.83 95.94
C THR A 492 17.43 38.48 96.47
N MET A 493 16.24 38.03 96.08
CA MET A 493 14.99 38.43 96.73
C MET A 493 14.86 37.86 98.15
N GLU A 494 15.35 36.65 98.40
CA GLU A 494 15.37 36.03 99.72
C GLU A 494 16.41 36.70 100.64
N THR A 495 17.61 37.03 100.15
CA THR A 495 18.56 37.85 100.90
C THR A 495 17.99 39.23 101.17
N LEU A 496 17.41 39.93 100.18
CA LEU A 496 16.74 41.21 100.41
C LEU A 496 15.56 41.11 101.39
N GLN A 497 14.82 40.00 101.41
CA GLN A 497 13.77 39.75 102.39
C GLN A 497 14.34 39.49 103.80
N THR A 498 15.46 38.78 103.92
CA THR A 498 16.17 38.63 105.20
C THR A 498 16.81 39.93 105.65
N GLU A 499 17.36 40.74 104.74
CA GLU A 499 17.91 42.08 105.02
C GLU A 499 16.82 43.07 105.41
N LEU A 500 15.64 43.02 104.79
CA LEU A 500 14.46 43.80 105.21
C LEU A 500 13.90 43.31 106.55
N GLY A 501 13.91 42.00 106.81
CA GLY A 501 13.56 41.41 108.10
C GLY A 501 14.54 41.81 109.21
N GLU A 502 15.84 41.76 108.91
CA GLU A 502 16.91 42.24 109.78
C GLU A 502 16.91 43.75 109.92
N ALA A 503 16.57 44.53 108.89
CA ALA A 503 16.48 45.99 108.96
C ALA A 503 15.24 46.42 109.75
N ALA A 504 14.09 45.78 109.56
CA ALA A 504 12.92 45.98 110.41
C ALA A 504 13.18 45.51 111.85
N GLY A 505 13.94 44.43 112.03
CA GLY A 505 14.43 43.96 113.32
C GLY A 505 15.38 44.95 113.98
N LYS A 506 16.37 45.46 113.25
CA LYS A 506 17.34 46.49 113.67
C LYS A 506 16.65 47.82 113.94
N ILE A 507 15.64 48.23 113.17
CA ILE A 507 14.82 49.42 113.41
C ILE A 507 13.92 49.24 114.64
N SER A 508 13.36 48.05 114.86
CA SER A 508 12.60 47.74 116.08
C SER A 508 13.52 47.72 117.31
N GLN A 509 14.73 47.18 117.16
CA GLN A 509 15.76 47.18 118.17
C GLN A 509 16.34 48.58 118.38
N GLU A 510 16.50 49.40 117.34
CA GLU A 510 16.92 50.81 117.39
C GLU A 510 15.85 51.71 117.97
N PHE A 511 14.56 51.40 117.80
CA PHE A 511 13.49 52.10 118.50
C PHE A 511 13.55 51.84 120.01
N GLU A 512 13.75 50.57 120.40
CA GLU A 512 13.84 50.16 121.80
C GLU A 512 15.20 50.50 122.44
N THR A 513 16.30 50.55 121.67
CA THR A 513 17.59 51.09 122.12
C THR A 513 17.63 52.60 122.04
N MET A 514 16.91 53.31 121.17
CA MET A 514 16.76 54.78 121.21
C MET A 514 16.00 55.20 122.47
N LYS A 515 14.99 54.42 122.87
CA LYS A 515 14.30 54.54 124.16
C LYS A 515 15.23 54.27 125.36
N GLN A 516 16.25 53.42 125.21
CA GLN A 516 17.34 53.28 126.18
C GLN A 516 18.45 54.34 126.00
N GLN A 517 18.62 54.91 124.81
CA GLN A 517 19.64 55.89 124.47
C GLN A 517 19.25 57.29 124.95
N GLN A 518 17.96 57.63 125.00
CA GLN A 518 17.49 58.77 125.79
C GLN A 518 17.85 58.66 127.29
N ALA A 519 18.11 57.46 127.81
CA ALA A 519 18.67 57.24 129.14
C ALA A 519 20.21 57.09 129.15
N SER A 520 20.85 56.88 128.00
CA SER A 520 22.30 56.63 127.84
C SER A 520 23.09 57.86 127.36
N ASP A 521 22.51 58.74 126.53
CA ASP A 521 23.12 60.00 126.06
C ASP A 521 23.51 60.92 127.22
N VAL A 522 22.71 60.87 128.30
CA VAL A 522 22.97 61.55 129.59
C VAL A 522 24.28 61.05 130.24
N SER A 523 24.68 59.81 129.96
CA SER A 523 25.92 59.17 130.45
C SER A 523 27.07 59.27 129.44
N GLU A 524 26.82 59.07 128.14
CA GLU A 524 27.87 58.90 127.14
C GLU A 524 28.58 60.22 126.76
N LEU A 525 27.88 61.35 126.90
CA LEU A 525 28.49 62.70 126.81
C LEU A 525 29.65 62.90 127.79
N GLN A 526 29.73 62.13 128.88
CA GLN A 526 30.84 62.19 129.85
C GLN A 526 32.05 61.32 129.45
N GLN A 527 31.91 60.45 128.44
CA GLN A 527 32.93 59.46 128.08
C GLN A 527 33.61 59.73 126.73
N LYS A 528 32.88 60.26 125.74
CA LYS A 528 33.43 60.59 124.40
C LYS A 528 34.59 61.60 124.39
N LEU A 529 34.76 62.38 125.46
CA LEU A 529 35.89 63.31 125.64
C LEU A 529 37.28 62.62 125.81
N ARG A 530 37.32 61.30 126.06
CA ARG A 530 38.56 60.62 126.51
C ARG A 530 39.20 59.65 125.50
N ALA A 531 38.57 59.40 124.34
CA ALA A 531 39.05 58.41 123.37
C ALA A 531 39.95 58.99 122.24
N ALA A 532 39.69 60.24 121.82
CA ALA A 532 40.25 60.84 120.61
C ALA A 532 41.77 61.14 120.61
N PHE A 533 42.51 60.75 121.66
CA PHE A 533 43.95 60.99 121.79
C PHE A 533 44.84 59.81 121.36
N ASN A 534 44.28 58.62 121.11
CA ASN A 534 45.08 57.38 121.03
C ASN A 534 45.34 56.82 119.62
N GLU A 535 44.64 57.25 118.58
CA GLU A 535 44.74 56.62 117.24
C GLU A 535 45.96 57.06 116.41
N LYS A 536 46.67 58.11 116.85
CA LYS A 536 47.67 58.83 116.03
C LYS A 536 48.94 58.02 115.72
N ASP A 537 49.28 57.00 116.52
CA ASP A 537 50.58 56.33 116.46
C ASP A 537 50.58 54.99 115.70
N VAL A 538 49.41 54.44 115.35
CA VAL A 538 49.29 53.14 114.64
C VAL A 538 49.66 53.24 113.15
N LEU A 539 49.37 54.37 112.51
CA LEU A 539 49.51 54.53 111.05
C LEU A 539 50.96 54.39 110.54
N LEU A 540 51.96 54.70 111.38
CA LEU A 540 53.37 54.81 110.99
C LEU A 540 54.00 53.45 110.63
N GLU A 541 53.53 52.35 111.22
CA GLU A 541 54.11 51.01 111.03
C GLU A 541 53.70 50.38 109.69
N THR A 542 52.53 50.76 109.16
CA THR A 542 51.97 50.25 107.89
C THR A 542 52.87 50.52 106.67
N VAL A 543 53.55 51.67 106.66
CA VAL A 543 54.26 52.20 105.48
C VAL A 543 55.49 51.34 105.13
N ASN A 544 56.21 50.86 106.14
CA ASN A 544 57.48 50.14 105.95
C ASN A 544 57.31 48.74 105.32
N ARG A 545 56.08 48.19 105.31
CA ARG A 545 55.80 46.87 104.70
C ARG A 545 55.68 46.94 103.18
N LEU A 546 55.05 47.97 102.65
CA LEU A 546 54.75 48.13 101.21
C LEU A 546 56.01 48.32 100.35
N GLN A 547 57.09 48.84 100.94
CA GLN A 547 58.34 49.08 100.22
C GLN A 547 59.03 47.78 99.76
N GLY A 548 58.86 46.66 100.48
CA GLY A 548 59.43 45.35 100.12
C GLY A 548 58.67 44.57 99.05
N GLU A 549 57.40 44.90 98.80
CA GLU A 549 56.59 44.25 97.76
C GLU A 549 56.87 44.85 96.38
N THR A 550 57.29 46.11 96.34
CA THR A 550 57.63 46.86 95.10
C THR A 550 58.74 46.20 94.29
N GLU A 551 59.77 45.66 94.92
CA GLU A 551 60.92 45.06 94.22
C GLU A 551 60.54 43.75 93.50
N LYS A 552 59.58 42.98 94.03
CA LYS A 552 59.10 41.73 93.42
C LYS A 552 58.38 41.94 92.09
N LEU A 553 57.64 43.04 91.95
CA LEU A 553 56.86 43.34 90.73
C LEU A 553 57.74 43.51 89.48
N SER A 554 59.02 43.87 89.66
CA SER A 554 59.97 44.04 88.55
C SER A 554 60.23 42.76 87.74
N SER A 555 60.10 41.58 88.35
CA SER A 555 60.39 40.30 87.68
C SER A 555 59.28 39.85 86.73
N ASN A 556 58.03 40.25 86.98
CA ASN A 556 56.86 39.78 86.21
C ASN A 556 56.67 40.59 84.90
N GLN A 557 57.43 41.67 84.72
CA GLN A 557 57.31 42.59 83.58
C GLN A 557 57.63 41.92 82.23
N ILE A 558 58.41 40.83 82.22
CA ILE A 558 58.81 40.09 81.00
C ILE A 558 57.68 39.16 80.53
N GLU A 559 57.10 38.36 81.43
CA GLU A 559 55.97 37.46 81.11
C GLU A 559 54.76 38.24 80.55
N ILE A 560 54.50 39.45 81.08
CA ILE A 560 53.45 40.34 80.59
C ILE A 560 53.66 40.75 79.12
N GLU A 561 54.91 40.95 78.68
CA GLU A 561 55.19 41.37 77.31
C GLU A 561 55.16 40.19 76.32
N GLU A 562 55.60 39.00 76.73
CA GLU A 562 55.43 37.78 75.93
C GLU A 562 53.95 37.42 75.75
N LEU A 563 53.13 37.57 76.81
CA LEU A 563 51.68 37.38 76.74
C LEU A 563 50.99 38.38 75.80
N LYS A 564 51.41 39.64 75.76
CA LYS A 564 50.92 40.62 74.76
C LYS A 564 51.22 40.18 73.34
N CYS A 565 52.46 39.75 73.04
CA CYS A 565 52.80 39.26 71.71
C CYS A 565 51.94 38.06 71.31
N ARG A 566 51.66 37.14 72.26
CA ARG A 566 50.75 36.01 72.04
C ARG A 566 49.31 36.46 71.75
N ILE A 567 48.81 37.48 72.46
CA ILE A 567 47.47 38.05 72.24
C ILE A 567 47.36 38.66 70.84
N VAL A 568 48.37 39.42 70.38
CA VAL A 568 48.35 40.04 69.04
C VAL A 568 48.27 38.99 67.94
N SER A 569 49.10 37.94 67.98
CA SER A 569 49.05 36.87 66.96
C SER A 569 47.71 36.12 66.97
N LEU A 570 47.14 35.83 68.15
CA LEU A 570 45.80 35.24 68.25
C LEU A 570 44.69 36.18 67.73
N GLN A 571 44.90 37.49 67.82
CA GLN A 571 43.96 38.48 67.29
C GLN A 571 44.06 38.62 65.76
N GLU A 572 45.26 38.47 65.19
CA GLU A 572 45.47 38.36 63.73
C GLU A 572 44.90 37.05 63.16
N GLU A 573 45.07 35.93 63.85
CA GLU A 573 44.42 34.64 63.53
C GLU A 573 42.89 34.77 63.58
N ASN A 574 42.32 35.34 64.64
CA ASN A 574 40.88 35.58 64.76
C ASN A 574 40.33 36.47 63.64
N ASN A 575 41.00 37.59 63.31
CA ASN A 575 40.58 38.46 62.19
C ASN A 575 40.58 37.71 60.84
N THR A 576 41.54 36.79 60.65
CA THR A 576 41.64 35.96 59.45
C THR A 576 40.49 34.94 59.40
N VAL A 577 40.15 34.33 60.54
CA VAL A 577 38.99 33.42 60.67
C VAL A 577 37.68 34.17 60.43
N THR A 578 37.50 35.37 60.99
CA THR A 578 36.32 36.22 60.74
C THR A 578 36.18 36.55 59.25
N SER A 579 37.26 37.00 58.59
CA SER A 579 37.22 37.28 57.14
C SER A 579 36.87 36.05 56.29
N SER A 580 37.28 34.85 56.73
CA SER A 580 36.88 33.58 56.10
C SER A 580 35.45 33.15 56.45
N LEU A 581 34.88 33.63 57.56
CA LEU A 581 33.47 33.45 57.92
C LEU A 581 32.59 34.34 57.04
N ASP A 582 32.93 35.63 56.91
CA ASP A 582 32.20 36.61 56.09
C ASP A 582 32.09 36.15 54.63
N GLN A 583 33.18 35.61 54.06
CA GLN A 583 33.18 35.01 52.71
C GLN A 583 32.26 33.79 52.61
N LYS A 584 32.20 32.95 53.64
CA LYS A 584 31.30 31.78 53.66
C LYS A 584 29.85 32.19 53.86
N GLU A 585 29.56 33.17 54.70
CA GLU A 585 28.21 33.70 54.91
C GLU A 585 27.68 34.36 53.62
N THR A 586 28.54 35.05 52.87
CA THR A 586 28.22 35.58 51.53
C THR A 586 27.89 34.44 50.55
N ALA A 587 28.74 33.40 50.49
CA ALA A 587 28.49 32.23 49.64
C ALA A 587 27.25 31.41 50.05
N ILE A 588 26.89 31.40 51.33
CA ILE A 588 25.65 30.79 51.83
C ILE A 588 24.43 31.57 51.35
N LYS A 589 24.42 32.90 51.47
CA LYS A 589 23.32 33.74 50.96
C LYS A 589 23.13 33.60 49.44
N GLU A 590 24.24 33.54 48.70
CA GLU A 590 24.24 33.20 47.28
C GLU A 590 23.65 31.81 46.96
N LEU A 591 23.66 30.86 47.91
CA LEU A 591 23.04 29.55 47.75
C LEU A 591 21.58 29.55 48.22
N GLU A 592 21.25 30.28 49.27
CA GLU A 592 19.87 30.53 49.73
C GLU A 592 19.04 31.20 48.63
N GLU A 593 19.56 32.25 47.98
CA GLU A 593 18.91 32.92 46.83
C GLU A 593 18.70 31.95 45.65
N LYS A 594 19.66 31.05 45.39
CA LYS A 594 19.53 30.01 44.35
C LYS A 594 18.52 28.93 44.75
N ILE A 595 18.39 28.59 46.03
CA ILE A 595 17.38 27.66 46.55
C ILE A 595 15.98 28.27 46.43
N VAL A 596 15.81 29.56 46.73
CA VAL A 596 14.52 30.27 46.52
C VAL A 596 14.16 30.27 45.03
N ALA A 597 15.07 30.71 44.14
CA ALA A 597 14.81 30.72 42.71
C ALA A 597 14.50 29.34 42.11
N LEU A 598 15.13 28.27 42.61
CA LEU A 598 14.80 26.89 42.23
C LEU A 598 13.48 26.40 42.85
N THR A 599 13.08 26.91 44.01
CA THR A 599 11.79 26.61 44.64
C THR A 599 10.65 27.24 43.83
N ASP A 600 10.80 28.51 43.46
CA ASP A 600 9.85 29.22 42.61
C ASP A 600 9.70 28.52 41.25
N GLN A 601 10.81 28.12 40.60
CA GLN A 601 10.78 27.34 39.36
C GLN A 601 10.11 25.97 39.51
N ASN A 602 10.28 25.28 40.65
CA ASN A 602 9.61 24.02 40.91
C ASN A 602 8.09 24.21 41.15
N GLU A 603 7.67 25.31 41.75
CA GLU A 603 6.26 25.67 41.92
C GLU A 603 5.61 26.04 40.57
N ASP A 604 6.31 26.78 39.70
CA ASP A 604 5.86 27.05 38.32
C ASP A 604 5.69 25.73 37.52
N ILE A 605 6.68 24.83 37.58
CA ILE A 605 6.61 23.50 36.93
C ILE A 605 5.48 22.66 37.53
N LEU A 606 5.25 22.70 38.84
CA LEU A 606 4.14 22.00 39.50
C LEU A 606 2.77 22.52 39.02
N ASN A 607 2.65 23.84 38.81
CA ASN A 607 1.45 24.45 38.25
C ASN A 607 1.27 24.11 36.76
N GLU A 608 2.33 24.07 35.95
CA GLU A 608 2.27 23.61 34.56
C GLU A 608 1.85 22.13 34.46
N VAL A 609 2.46 21.24 35.26
CA VAL A 609 2.09 19.81 35.36
C VAL A 609 0.63 19.63 35.79
N LYS A 610 0.12 20.50 36.68
CA LYS A 610 -1.28 20.51 37.09
C LYS A 610 -2.20 20.94 35.95
N CYS A 611 -1.88 22.02 35.22
CA CYS A 611 -2.62 22.46 34.04
C CYS A 611 -2.68 21.38 32.95
N LEU A 612 -1.56 20.69 32.69
CA LEU A 612 -1.50 19.55 31.77
C LEU A 612 -2.33 18.34 32.27
N GLY A 613 -2.44 18.17 33.59
CA GLY A 613 -3.34 17.19 34.21
C GLY A 613 -4.82 17.52 33.97
N GLU A 614 -5.20 18.78 34.16
CA GLU A 614 -6.55 19.29 33.90
C GLU A 614 -6.89 19.21 32.39
N GLU A 615 -5.97 19.61 31.49
CA GLU A 615 -6.15 19.46 30.04
C GLU A 615 -6.35 17.99 29.65
N LYS A 616 -5.50 17.09 30.16
CA LYS A 616 -5.63 15.63 29.94
C LYS A 616 -6.99 15.09 30.38
N GLU A 617 -7.56 15.57 31.48
CA GLU A 617 -8.91 15.18 31.91
C GLU A 617 -9.98 15.69 30.91
N THR A 618 -9.87 16.93 30.43
CA THR A 618 -10.80 17.44 29.39
C THR A 618 -10.69 16.68 28.05
N LEU A 619 -9.49 16.27 27.65
CA LEU A 619 -9.26 15.46 26.47
C LEU A 619 -9.81 14.04 26.66
N GLN A 620 -9.61 13.43 27.84
CA GLN A 620 -10.17 12.13 28.17
C GLN A 620 -11.71 12.15 28.17
N GLU A 621 -12.33 13.22 28.68
CA GLU A 621 -13.79 13.38 28.63
C GLU A 621 -14.30 13.60 27.20
N ARG A 622 -13.58 14.40 26.39
CA ARG A 622 -13.88 14.57 24.95
C ARG A 622 -13.80 13.22 24.21
N CYS A 623 -12.81 12.39 24.50
CA CYS A 623 -12.70 11.04 23.93
C CYS A 623 -13.88 10.13 24.31
N LYS A 624 -14.41 10.22 25.54
CA LYS A 624 -15.64 9.50 25.92
C LYS A 624 -16.84 10.00 25.10
N GLN A 625 -16.98 11.32 24.93
CA GLN A 625 -18.07 11.92 24.16
C GLN A 625 -18.03 11.54 22.68
N GLU A 626 -16.86 11.54 22.04
CA GLU A 626 -16.71 11.00 20.68
C GLU A 626 -16.96 9.49 20.62
N GLN A 627 -16.55 8.72 21.63
CA GLN A 627 -16.85 7.28 21.69
C GLN A 627 -18.35 6.99 21.78
N VAL A 628 -19.14 7.84 22.46
CA VAL A 628 -20.61 7.76 22.45
C VAL A 628 -21.16 8.10 21.06
N LYS A 629 -20.73 9.21 20.43
CA LYS A 629 -21.15 9.56 19.07
C LYS A 629 -20.84 8.46 18.04
N ILE A 630 -19.71 7.77 18.18
CA ILE A 630 -19.33 6.63 17.32
C ILE A 630 -20.31 5.45 17.52
N GLN A 631 -20.81 5.21 18.73
CA GLN A 631 -21.84 4.20 18.99
C GLN A 631 -23.22 4.61 18.45
N ASP A 632 -23.57 5.90 18.50
CA ASP A 632 -24.82 6.42 17.91
C ASP A 632 -24.78 6.35 16.38
N LEU A 633 -23.68 6.76 15.75
CA LEU A 633 -23.46 6.66 14.31
C LEU A 633 -23.40 5.19 13.83
N GLN A 634 -22.87 4.27 14.65
CA GLN A 634 -22.92 2.83 14.32
C GLN A 634 -24.37 2.31 14.32
N GLN A 635 -25.21 2.73 15.27
CA GLN A 635 -26.63 2.37 15.27
C GLN A 635 -27.38 2.95 14.07
N GLU A 636 -27.05 4.17 13.65
CA GLU A 636 -27.63 4.80 12.45
C GLU A 636 -27.20 4.08 11.16
N VAL A 637 -25.92 3.67 11.07
CA VAL A 637 -25.40 2.81 9.98
C VAL A 637 -26.10 1.44 9.97
N ASP A 638 -26.29 0.80 11.12
CA ASP A 638 -26.97 -0.50 11.21
C ASP A 638 -28.45 -0.40 10.82
N ALA A 639 -29.13 0.69 11.19
CA ALA A 639 -30.50 0.98 10.76
C ALA A 639 -30.57 1.25 9.24
N ALA A 640 -29.61 1.99 8.67
CA ALA A 640 -29.52 2.22 7.23
C ALA A 640 -29.23 0.93 6.44
N ASN A 641 -28.37 0.05 6.97
CA ASN A 641 -28.09 -1.27 6.41
C ASN A 641 -29.35 -2.16 6.43
N GLN A 642 -30.14 -2.12 7.50
CA GLN A 642 -31.40 -2.86 7.58
C GLN A 642 -32.44 -2.31 6.59
N TYR A 643 -32.57 -0.99 6.45
CA TYR A 643 -33.42 -0.36 5.43
C TYR A 643 -33.00 -0.75 4.01
N ASN A 644 -31.69 -0.74 3.70
CA ASN A 644 -31.17 -1.19 2.41
C ASN A 644 -31.43 -2.68 2.16
N SER A 645 -31.36 -3.54 3.18
CA SER A 645 -31.71 -4.96 3.07
C SER A 645 -33.19 -5.15 2.69
N ASP A 646 -34.10 -4.41 3.32
CA ASP A 646 -35.53 -4.48 3.01
C ASP A 646 -35.88 -3.82 1.66
N LEU A 647 -35.12 -2.80 1.24
CA LEU A 647 -35.22 -2.21 -0.10
C LEU A 647 -34.75 -3.20 -1.18
N ASN A 648 -33.64 -3.92 -0.97
CA ASN A 648 -33.14 -4.93 -1.89
C ASN A 648 -34.13 -6.09 -2.05
N LYS A 649 -34.67 -6.65 -0.96
CA LYS A 649 -35.76 -7.66 -1.03
C LYS A 649 -36.92 -7.16 -1.87
N LYS A 650 -37.31 -5.88 -1.72
CA LYS A 650 -38.40 -5.26 -2.49
C LYS A 650 -38.07 -5.08 -3.97
N VAL A 651 -36.79 -4.91 -4.32
CA VAL A 651 -36.31 -4.90 -5.72
C VAL A 651 -36.29 -6.31 -6.30
N GLU A 652 -35.88 -7.33 -5.53
CA GLU A 652 -35.97 -8.75 -5.94
C GLU A 652 -37.44 -9.14 -6.19
N ASP A 653 -38.34 -8.83 -5.23
CA ASP A 653 -39.79 -9.01 -5.31
C ASP A 653 -40.42 -8.41 -6.57
N LEU A 654 -39.94 -7.23 -7.00
CA LEU A 654 -40.40 -6.53 -8.19
C LEU A 654 -39.77 -7.09 -9.47
N THR A 655 -38.53 -7.58 -9.38
CA THR A 655 -37.81 -8.22 -10.49
C THR A 655 -38.42 -9.58 -10.83
N GLU A 656 -38.79 -10.38 -9.82
CA GLU A 656 -39.53 -11.63 -10.01
C GLU A 656 -40.90 -11.37 -10.67
N LYS A 657 -41.68 -10.40 -10.16
CA LYS A 657 -42.97 -10.00 -10.75
C LYS A 657 -42.84 -9.46 -12.17
N LEU A 658 -41.73 -8.77 -12.50
CA LEU A 658 -41.43 -8.33 -13.86
C LEU A 658 -41.11 -9.51 -14.78
N ASN A 659 -40.32 -10.49 -14.30
CA ASN A 659 -40.00 -11.71 -15.04
C ASN A 659 -41.24 -12.58 -15.29
N GLU A 660 -42.10 -12.76 -14.28
CA GLU A 660 -43.44 -13.35 -14.45
C GLU A 660 -44.27 -12.64 -15.51
N THR A 661 -44.23 -11.31 -15.54
CA THR A 661 -44.98 -10.52 -16.51
C THR A 661 -44.38 -10.65 -17.91
N LEU A 662 -43.07 -10.85 -18.02
CA LEU A 662 -42.36 -11.06 -19.27
C LEU A 662 -42.62 -12.46 -19.87
N THR A 663 -42.62 -13.52 -19.04
CA THR A 663 -42.98 -14.88 -19.50
C THR A 663 -44.46 -14.95 -19.89
N ARG A 664 -45.35 -14.40 -19.06
CA ARG A 664 -46.79 -14.30 -19.37
C ARG A 664 -47.06 -13.43 -20.61
N LYS A 665 -46.15 -12.51 -20.97
CA LYS A 665 -46.18 -11.76 -22.24
C LYS A 665 -45.69 -12.60 -23.42
N SER A 666 -44.67 -13.43 -23.28
CA SER A 666 -44.21 -14.32 -24.38
C SER A 666 -45.20 -15.45 -24.66
N GLU A 667 -45.84 -16.01 -23.64
CA GLU A 667 -46.98 -16.94 -23.77
C GLU A 667 -48.12 -16.30 -24.57
N ASN A 668 -48.52 -15.07 -24.23
CA ASN A 668 -49.53 -14.32 -24.97
C ASN A 668 -49.11 -13.97 -26.41
N ALA A 669 -47.82 -13.72 -26.66
CA ALA A 669 -47.31 -13.49 -28.01
C ALA A 669 -47.39 -14.76 -28.88
N HIS A 670 -47.07 -15.92 -28.33
CA HIS A 670 -47.20 -17.19 -29.06
C HIS A 670 -48.69 -17.59 -29.27
N MET A 671 -49.57 -17.27 -28.32
CA MET A 671 -51.02 -17.38 -28.51
C MET A 671 -51.54 -16.49 -29.66
N LEU A 672 -51.03 -15.24 -29.77
CA LEU A 672 -51.36 -14.36 -30.89
C LEU A 672 -50.84 -14.90 -32.23
N GLU A 673 -49.60 -15.36 -32.28
CA GLU A 673 -49.01 -16.00 -33.46
C GLU A 673 -49.83 -17.23 -33.92
N GLN A 674 -50.30 -18.07 -33.00
CA GLN A 674 -51.20 -19.19 -33.35
C GLN A 674 -52.55 -18.72 -33.90
N LEU A 675 -53.12 -17.63 -33.37
CA LEU A 675 -54.37 -17.04 -33.87
C LEU A 675 -54.19 -16.36 -35.24
N GLU A 676 -53.08 -15.69 -35.49
CA GLU A 676 -52.75 -15.10 -36.80
C GLU A 676 -52.61 -16.19 -37.87
N ASN A 677 -51.93 -17.31 -37.55
CA ASN A 677 -51.85 -18.48 -38.44
C ASN A 677 -53.24 -19.10 -38.74
N GLN A 678 -54.13 -19.17 -37.75
CA GLN A 678 -55.52 -19.60 -37.96
C GLN A 678 -56.28 -18.61 -38.86
N ILE A 679 -56.17 -17.31 -38.61
CA ILE A 679 -56.80 -16.27 -39.45
C ILE A 679 -56.28 -16.37 -40.90
N GLU A 680 -54.98 -16.57 -41.12
CA GLU A 680 -54.45 -16.70 -42.48
C GLU A 680 -54.96 -17.96 -43.18
N SER A 681 -55.12 -19.10 -42.47
CA SER A 681 -55.78 -20.29 -43.04
C SER A 681 -57.24 -20.03 -43.45
N LEU A 682 -58.02 -19.36 -42.62
CA LEU A 682 -59.41 -18.98 -42.91
C LEU A 682 -59.52 -17.96 -44.04
N VAL A 683 -58.54 -17.07 -44.19
CA VAL A 683 -58.43 -16.14 -45.33
C VAL A 683 -58.19 -16.90 -46.64
N ARG A 684 -57.27 -17.88 -46.62
CA ARG A 684 -57.00 -18.76 -47.78
C ARG A 684 -58.24 -19.60 -48.16
N GLU A 685 -58.97 -20.14 -47.19
CA GLU A 685 -60.24 -20.86 -47.42
C GLU A 685 -61.36 -19.95 -47.96
N ARG A 686 -61.49 -18.73 -47.44
CA ARG A 686 -62.43 -17.73 -47.96
C ARG A 686 -62.11 -17.38 -49.42
N GLU A 687 -60.84 -17.35 -49.81
CA GLU A 687 -60.42 -17.04 -51.16
C GLU A 687 -60.66 -18.19 -52.14
N THR A 688 -60.46 -19.45 -51.75
CA THR A 688 -60.85 -20.60 -52.57
C THR A 688 -62.38 -20.64 -52.75
N LEU A 689 -63.17 -20.50 -51.68
CA LEU A 689 -64.63 -20.41 -51.74
C LEU A 689 -65.12 -19.24 -52.60
N SER A 690 -64.45 -18.09 -52.56
CA SER A 690 -64.77 -16.93 -53.41
C SER A 690 -64.49 -17.21 -54.89
N SER A 691 -63.43 -17.96 -55.21
CA SER A 691 -63.12 -18.38 -56.58
C SER A 691 -64.15 -19.39 -57.11
N GLU A 692 -64.60 -20.32 -56.27
CA GLU A 692 -65.64 -21.31 -56.59
C GLU A 692 -67.01 -20.64 -56.78
N ALA A 693 -67.36 -19.68 -55.92
CA ALA A 693 -68.55 -18.85 -56.08
C ALA A 693 -68.52 -18.00 -57.36
N CYS A 694 -67.33 -17.58 -57.84
CA CYS A 694 -67.20 -16.93 -59.14
C CYS A 694 -67.39 -17.90 -60.31
N ALA A 695 -66.89 -19.14 -60.22
CA ALA A 695 -67.14 -20.18 -61.22
C ALA A 695 -68.64 -20.51 -61.34
N LEU A 696 -69.31 -20.74 -60.20
CA LEU A 696 -70.77 -20.96 -60.13
C LEU A 696 -71.58 -19.77 -60.64
N ARG A 697 -71.07 -18.54 -60.53
CA ARG A 697 -71.70 -17.33 -61.09
C ARG A 697 -71.64 -17.29 -62.62
N GLU A 698 -70.50 -17.67 -63.22
CA GLU A 698 -70.39 -17.83 -64.68
C GLU A 698 -71.20 -19.03 -65.20
N GLU A 699 -71.36 -20.10 -64.41
CA GLU A 699 -72.25 -21.21 -64.76
C GLU A 699 -73.73 -20.79 -64.74
N ASN A 700 -74.18 -20.09 -63.69
CA ASN A 700 -75.54 -19.50 -63.65
C ASN A 700 -75.79 -18.56 -64.83
N LYS A 701 -74.80 -17.77 -65.24
CA LYS A 701 -74.87 -16.89 -66.42
C LYS A 701 -75.04 -17.67 -67.73
N LYS A 702 -74.43 -18.85 -67.88
CA LYS A 702 -74.71 -19.76 -69.02
C LYS A 702 -76.15 -20.29 -68.97
N ILE A 703 -76.61 -20.74 -67.81
CA ILE A 703 -77.99 -21.23 -67.62
C ILE A 703 -79.01 -20.12 -67.93
N VAL A 704 -78.73 -18.86 -67.57
CA VAL A 704 -79.57 -17.71 -67.94
C VAL A 704 -79.57 -17.44 -69.44
N GLN A 705 -78.43 -17.62 -70.15
CA GLN A 705 -78.38 -17.53 -71.61
C GLN A 705 -79.15 -18.67 -72.30
N GLU A 706 -79.12 -19.89 -71.76
CA GLU A 706 -79.91 -21.02 -72.27
C GLU A 706 -81.40 -20.84 -72.02
N LYS A 707 -81.79 -20.35 -70.83
CA LYS A 707 -83.16 -19.92 -70.54
C LYS A 707 -83.63 -18.80 -71.48
N GLY A 708 -82.74 -17.88 -71.86
CA GLY A 708 -83.03 -16.85 -72.86
C GLY A 708 -83.45 -17.45 -74.20
N LYS A 709 -82.66 -18.38 -74.76
CA LYS A 709 -82.97 -19.08 -76.01
C LYS A 709 -84.28 -19.86 -75.94
N LEU A 710 -84.52 -20.58 -74.83
CA LEU A 710 -85.79 -21.28 -74.61
C LEU A 710 -86.99 -20.32 -74.49
N SER A 711 -86.76 -19.09 -74.02
CA SER A 711 -87.78 -18.04 -74.01
C SER A 711 -88.07 -17.50 -75.40
N GLU A 712 -87.06 -17.35 -76.27
CA GLU A 712 -87.24 -16.97 -77.69
C GLU A 712 -88.02 -18.05 -78.47
N GLU A 713 -87.81 -19.34 -78.16
CA GLU A 713 -88.61 -20.44 -78.73
C GLU A 713 -90.07 -20.42 -78.22
N LEU A 714 -90.30 -20.10 -76.95
CA LEU A 714 -91.64 -19.92 -76.37
C LEU A 714 -92.37 -18.70 -76.93
N GLU A 715 -91.67 -17.59 -77.14
CA GLU A 715 -92.22 -16.36 -77.73
C GLU A 715 -92.61 -16.58 -79.20
N LYS A 716 -91.83 -17.38 -79.94
CA LYS A 716 -92.22 -17.90 -81.26
C LYS A 716 -93.56 -18.63 -81.23
N ILE A 717 -93.72 -19.62 -80.35
CA ILE A 717 -94.97 -20.39 -80.21
C ILE A 717 -96.13 -19.45 -79.82
N THR A 718 -95.87 -18.44 -79.00
CA THR A 718 -96.86 -17.43 -78.60
C THR A 718 -97.27 -16.54 -79.79
N SER A 719 -96.33 -16.19 -80.67
CA SER A 719 -96.62 -15.39 -81.89
C SER A 719 -97.50 -16.11 -82.92
N GLU A 720 -97.57 -17.44 -82.89
CA GLU A 720 -98.52 -18.23 -83.69
C GLU A 720 -99.95 -18.17 -83.14
N GLN A 721 -100.14 -17.73 -81.89
CA GLN A 721 -101.44 -17.66 -81.20
C GLN A 721 -102.24 -16.38 -81.52
N ASP A 722 -101.56 -15.26 -81.81
CA ASP A 722 -102.22 -13.96 -82.07
C ASP A 722 -103.07 -13.94 -83.35
N GLY A 723 -102.83 -14.87 -84.29
CA GLY A 723 -103.67 -15.05 -85.48
C GLY A 723 -105.14 -15.41 -85.16
N TRP A 724 -105.45 -15.80 -83.92
CA TRP A 724 -106.79 -16.21 -83.49
C TRP A 724 -107.68 -15.04 -83.02
N LEU A 725 -107.09 -13.92 -82.60
CA LEU A 725 -107.84 -12.78 -82.05
C LEU A 725 -108.53 -11.91 -83.11
N LEU A 726 -108.07 -11.98 -84.37
CA LEU A 726 -108.57 -11.18 -85.49
C LEU A 726 -110.04 -11.49 -85.89
N LEU A 727 -110.64 -12.53 -85.30
CA LEU A 727 -112.04 -12.92 -85.50
C LEU A 727 -113.02 -12.34 -84.46
N LYS A 728 -112.53 -11.68 -83.40
CA LYS A 728 -113.37 -11.27 -82.27
C LYS A 728 -113.51 -9.74 -82.18
N GLU A 729 -114.62 -9.25 -82.72
CA GLU A 729 -115.24 -7.95 -82.40
C GLU A 729 -114.46 -6.69 -82.84
N GLN A 730 -114.85 -5.95 -83.90
CA GLN A 730 -116.05 -5.95 -84.75
C GLN A 730 -117.42 -5.72 -84.08
N SER A 731 -117.50 -5.42 -82.77
CA SER A 731 -118.78 -5.10 -82.10
C SER A 731 -118.88 -3.68 -81.52
N GLU A 732 -117.79 -3.07 -81.02
CA GLU A 732 -117.88 -1.84 -80.19
C GLU A 732 -117.35 -0.52 -80.80
N ASP A 733 -116.95 -0.46 -82.08
CA ASP A 733 -116.55 0.81 -82.76
C ASP A 733 -117.69 1.84 -82.93
N LEU A 734 -118.90 1.52 -82.44
CA LEU A 734 -120.11 2.29 -82.73
C LEU A 734 -120.45 3.42 -81.73
N GLU A 735 -119.99 3.38 -80.46
CA GLU A 735 -120.66 4.21 -79.43
C GLU A 735 -120.03 5.58 -79.12
N LYS A 736 -118.70 5.71 -78.95
CA LYS A 736 -118.11 6.90 -78.28
C LYS A 736 -117.15 7.77 -79.10
N LYS A 737 -117.44 7.97 -80.40
CA LYS A 737 -116.83 9.03 -81.24
C LYS A 737 -117.33 10.46 -80.91
N LEU A 738 -117.70 10.76 -79.66
CA LEU A 738 -118.63 11.87 -79.32
C LEU A 738 -118.16 12.91 -78.28
N GLN A 739 -116.91 12.89 -77.82
CA GLN A 739 -116.40 13.99 -76.98
C GLN A 739 -114.89 14.23 -77.16
N THR A 740 -114.57 15.33 -77.86
CA THR A 740 -113.23 15.70 -78.32
C THR A 740 -112.79 17.06 -77.73
N MET A 741 -111.48 17.33 -77.84
CA MET A 741 -110.91 18.66 -78.09
C MET A 741 -110.82 19.71 -76.94
N ALA A 742 -109.68 19.70 -76.23
CA ALA A 742 -108.98 20.87 -75.66
C ALA A 742 -107.60 20.41 -75.11
N ALA A 743 -106.53 20.38 -75.90
CA ALA A 743 -105.62 21.50 -76.18
C ALA A 743 -105.01 22.11 -74.90
N GLU A 744 -103.82 21.69 -74.42
CA GLU A 744 -102.45 21.97 -74.94
C GLU A 744 -102.05 23.46 -74.74
N ILE A 745 -101.15 23.81 -73.80
CA ILE A 745 -99.66 23.73 -73.78
C ILE A 745 -98.96 25.05 -74.26
N ASN A 746 -97.79 25.37 -73.68
CA ASN A 746 -96.82 26.43 -74.04
C ASN A 746 -97.09 27.93 -73.71
N HIS A 747 -96.86 28.36 -72.45
CA HIS A 747 -96.32 29.72 -72.21
C HIS A 747 -95.53 29.90 -70.89
N LEU A 748 -94.56 30.83 -70.91
CA LEU A 748 -93.82 31.43 -69.77
C LEU A 748 -92.84 30.58 -68.93
N SER A 749 -91.98 29.79 -69.59
CA SER A 749 -90.71 29.30 -68.99
C SER A 749 -89.60 30.36 -69.00
N THR A 750 -89.89 31.64 -68.65
CA THR A 750 -89.04 32.78 -69.08
C THR A 750 -88.94 34.01 -68.15
N LEU A 751 -89.45 33.99 -66.90
CA LEU A 751 -89.64 35.25 -66.13
C LEU A 751 -89.06 35.31 -64.68
N LEU A 752 -88.19 34.38 -64.27
CA LEU A 752 -87.74 34.28 -62.87
C LEU A 752 -86.34 34.85 -62.57
N GLU A 753 -85.46 35.04 -63.56
CA GLU A 753 -84.00 35.11 -63.32
C GLU A 753 -83.35 36.51 -63.31
N SER A 754 -84.09 37.63 -63.37
CA SER A 754 -83.47 38.97 -63.64
C SER A 754 -83.67 40.12 -62.63
N GLU A 755 -84.70 40.13 -61.76
CA GLU A 755 -84.91 41.28 -60.82
C GLU A 755 -84.06 41.19 -59.54
N GLN A 756 -83.70 39.99 -59.11
CA GLN A 756 -83.16 39.74 -57.76
C GLN A 756 -81.73 40.26 -57.53
N ALA A 757 -81.00 40.64 -58.59
CA ALA A 757 -79.60 41.02 -58.52
C ALA A 757 -79.34 42.48 -58.09
N HIS A 758 -80.31 43.40 -58.22
CA HIS A 758 -80.02 44.84 -58.10
C HIS A 758 -80.22 45.43 -56.69
N ARG A 759 -81.06 44.81 -55.84
CA ARG A 759 -81.38 45.32 -54.48
C ARG A 759 -80.27 45.06 -53.45
N SER A 760 -79.41 44.09 -53.69
CA SER A 760 -78.32 43.71 -52.78
C SER A 760 -77.16 44.72 -52.72
N LEU A 761 -76.92 45.45 -53.81
CA LEU A 761 -75.70 46.27 -53.95
C LEU A 761 -75.71 47.55 -53.10
N VAL A 762 -76.82 48.28 -53.06
CA VAL A 762 -76.90 49.58 -52.35
C VAL A 762 -76.85 49.41 -50.83
N ARG A 763 -77.55 48.39 -50.30
CA ARG A 763 -77.56 48.07 -48.86
C ARG A 763 -76.14 47.84 -48.33
N ASN A 764 -75.34 47.07 -49.06
CA ASN A 764 -73.98 46.72 -48.64
C ASN A 764 -73.02 47.94 -48.58
N GLN A 765 -73.30 49.03 -49.30
CA GLN A 765 -72.42 50.22 -49.29
C GLN A 765 -72.65 51.12 -48.06
N LEU A 766 -73.87 51.16 -47.51
CA LEU A 766 -74.16 51.91 -46.27
C LEU A 766 -73.75 51.14 -45.01
N CYS A 767 -73.90 49.81 -44.99
CA CYS A 767 -73.38 48.97 -43.90
C CYS A 767 -71.86 49.14 -43.73
N HIS A 768 -71.10 49.09 -44.83
CA HIS A 768 -69.64 49.17 -44.82
C HIS A 768 -69.09 50.47 -44.18
N LEU A 769 -69.85 51.58 -44.22
CA LEU A 769 -69.44 52.85 -43.63
C LEU A 769 -69.71 52.92 -42.12
N LEU A 770 -70.73 52.22 -41.62
CA LEU A 770 -70.99 52.06 -40.18
C LEU A 770 -70.09 50.99 -39.55
N GLU A 771 -69.79 49.91 -40.25
CA GLU A 771 -68.78 48.91 -39.86
C GLU A 771 -67.40 49.56 -39.68
N GLN A 772 -67.06 50.58 -40.49
CA GLN A 772 -65.79 51.30 -40.40
C GLN A 772 -65.69 52.25 -39.19
N VAL A 773 -66.78 52.47 -38.44
CA VAL A 773 -66.81 53.24 -37.18
C VAL A 773 -67.20 52.34 -35.99
N GLY A 774 -67.20 51.01 -36.16
CA GLY A 774 -67.12 50.06 -35.04
C GLY A 774 -68.37 49.89 -34.17
N SER A 775 -69.57 50.22 -34.66
CA SER A 775 -70.83 49.99 -33.91
C SER A 775 -71.69 48.90 -34.57
N SER A 776 -72.14 47.94 -33.77
CA SER A 776 -72.93 46.78 -34.23
C SER A 776 -74.42 46.98 -33.99
N VAL A 777 -75.15 47.38 -35.04
CA VAL A 777 -76.62 47.44 -35.02
C VAL A 777 -77.18 46.11 -35.54
N SER A 778 -78.08 45.50 -34.76
CA SER A 778 -78.56 44.13 -34.97
C SER A 778 -79.64 44.03 -36.05
N ASP A 779 -79.64 42.93 -36.82
CA ASP A 779 -80.73 42.54 -37.73
C ASP A 779 -82.04 42.34 -36.96
N SER A 780 -82.84 43.41 -36.87
CA SER A 780 -84.25 43.38 -36.50
C SER A 780 -85.04 44.23 -37.49
N ASN A 781 -86.18 43.69 -37.94
CA ASN A 781 -86.72 43.99 -39.26
C ASN A 781 -87.69 45.19 -39.26
N GLU A 782 -87.16 46.39 -39.00
CA GLU A 782 -87.93 47.66 -39.03
C GLU A 782 -87.20 48.75 -39.84
N GLU A 783 -87.95 49.50 -40.67
CA GLU A 783 -87.42 50.47 -41.62
C GLU A 783 -87.06 51.81 -40.95
N TYR A 784 -85.81 51.97 -40.51
CA TYR A 784 -85.29 53.24 -39.99
C TYR A 784 -84.76 54.15 -41.10
N ASP A 785 -85.26 55.40 -41.15
CA ASP A 785 -84.93 56.39 -42.17
C ASP A 785 -83.60 57.13 -41.89
N SER A 786 -82.96 57.61 -42.95
CA SER A 786 -81.54 57.95 -43.05
C SER A 786 -81.10 59.17 -42.22
N LEU A 787 -82.04 59.91 -41.62
CA LEU A 787 -81.80 61.22 -41.02
C LEU A 787 -81.33 61.13 -39.56
N ASN A 788 -81.87 60.19 -38.78
CA ASN A 788 -81.46 59.99 -37.37
C ASN A 788 -79.99 59.54 -37.23
N LEU A 789 -79.44 58.89 -38.26
CA LEU A 789 -78.04 58.44 -38.28
C LEU A 789 -77.02 59.59 -38.36
N LEU A 790 -77.45 60.79 -38.77
CA LEU A 790 -76.55 61.93 -38.99
C LEU A 790 -76.33 62.76 -37.72
N GLU A 791 -77.33 62.84 -36.83
CA GLU A 791 -77.26 63.65 -35.61
C GLU A 791 -76.31 63.04 -34.58
N ILE A 792 -76.40 61.72 -34.37
CA ILE A 792 -75.50 60.93 -33.51
C ILE A 792 -74.02 61.12 -33.89
N ALA A 793 -73.72 61.21 -35.19
CA ALA A 793 -72.35 61.38 -35.67
C ALA A 793 -71.73 62.75 -35.34
N SER A 794 -72.54 63.75 -34.95
CA SER A 794 -72.04 65.09 -34.60
C SER A 794 -71.60 65.22 -33.14
N GLU A 795 -72.16 64.42 -32.23
CA GLU A 795 -71.92 64.56 -30.78
C GLU A 795 -70.59 63.89 -30.38
N CYS A 796 -70.35 62.67 -30.86
CA CYS A 796 -69.11 61.91 -30.63
C CYS A 796 -67.83 62.66 -31.08
N LEU A 797 -67.94 63.56 -32.07
CA LEU A 797 -66.80 64.35 -32.58
C LEU A 797 -66.30 65.43 -31.60
N LEU A 798 -67.08 65.75 -30.56
CA LEU A 798 -66.74 66.77 -29.58
C LEU A 798 -65.99 66.15 -28.38
N GLU A 799 -66.49 65.03 -27.87
CA GLU A 799 -65.86 64.23 -26.80
C GLU A 799 -64.43 63.79 -27.18
N MET A 800 -64.25 63.33 -28.42
CA MET A 800 -62.96 62.84 -28.97
C MET A 800 -61.81 63.87 -28.91
N LYS A 801 -62.11 65.17 -28.72
CA LYS A 801 -61.08 66.21 -28.55
C LYS A 801 -60.64 66.41 -27.10
N GLU A 802 -61.49 66.13 -26.13
CA GLU A 802 -61.14 66.24 -24.70
C GLU A 802 -60.28 65.05 -24.28
N GLU A 803 -60.63 63.84 -24.75
CA GLU A 803 -59.79 62.64 -24.63
C GLU A 803 -58.38 62.84 -25.21
N GLN A 804 -58.24 63.54 -26.34
CA GLN A 804 -56.95 63.74 -27.01
C GLN A 804 -55.94 64.53 -26.15
N CYS A 805 -56.40 65.41 -25.26
CA CYS A 805 -55.52 66.12 -24.33
C CYS A 805 -55.08 65.22 -23.15
N LEU A 806 -56.01 64.46 -22.57
CA LEU A 806 -55.70 63.51 -21.49
C LEU A 806 -54.78 62.38 -21.95
N ALA A 807 -54.97 61.89 -23.18
CA ALA A 807 -54.14 60.86 -23.80
C ALA A 807 -52.66 61.28 -23.97
N LEU A 808 -52.38 62.58 -24.13
CA LEU A 808 -51.00 63.08 -24.22
C LEU A 808 -50.31 63.09 -22.85
N GLN A 809 -50.98 63.55 -21.80
CA GLN A 809 -50.43 63.55 -20.44
C GLN A 809 -50.19 62.10 -19.94
N ASN A 810 -51.18 61.22 -20.12
CA ASN A 810 -51.06 59.80 -19.76
C ASN A 810 -49.90 59.12 -20.51
N LYS A 811 -49.62 59.52 -21.75
CA LYS A 811 -48.51 58.94 -22.55
C LYS A 811 -47.13 59.33 -22.03
N GLU A 812 -46.97 60.52 -21.46
CA GLU A 812 -45.71 60.97 -20.88
C GLU A 812 -45.43 60.28 -19.52
N GLU A 813 -46.48 60.08 -18.71
CA GLU A 813 -46.41 59.30 -17.47
C GLU A 813 -46.17 57.80 -17.74
N VAL A 814 -46.83 57.23 -18.75
CA VAL A 814 -46.57 55.84 -19.21
C VAL A 814 -45.13 55.67 -19.70
N LEU A 815 -44.54 56.64 -20.41
CA LEU A 815 -43.13 56.57 -20.82
C LEU A 815 -42.17 56.54 -19.63
N HIS A 816 -42.42 57.35 -18.59
CA HIS A 816 -41.62 57.33 -17.36
C HIS A 816 -41.77 56.00 -16.62
N LEU A 817 -43.00 55.49 -16.48
CA LEU A 817 -43.25 54.19 -15.84
C LEU A 817 -42.61 53.04 -16.63
N GLN A 818 -42.62 53.11 -17.96
CA GLN A 818 -42.01 52.09 -18.83
C GLN A 818 -40.47 52.06 -18.69
N GLN A 819 -39.82 53.23 -18.58
CA GLN A 819 -38.38 53.30 -18.30
C GLN A 819 -38.00 52.78 -16.91
N GLU A 820 -38.83 53.03 -15.89
CA GLU A 820 -38.60 52.49 -14.54
C GLU A 820 -38.85 50.97 -14.48
N VAL A 821 -39.82 50.45 -15.24
CA VAL A 821 -40.01 49.00 -15.42
C VAL A 821 -38.80 48.38 -16.12
N GLU A 822 -38.32 48.96 -17.23
CA GLU A 822 -37.15 48.47 -17.97
C GLU A 822 -35.90 48.43 -17.08
N ARG A 823 -35.68 49.48 -16.26
CA ARG A 823 -34.61 49.53 -15.25
C ARG A 823 -34.74 48.45 -14.17
N LEU A 824 -35.96 48.19 -13.68
CA LEU A 824 -36.23 47.16 -12.68
C LEU A 824 -36.13 45.74 -13.27
N GLU A 825 -36.45 45.56 -14.55
CA GLU A 825 -36.25 44.30 -15.28
C GLU A 825 -34.76 44.00 -15.49
N GLU A 826 -33.93 45.01 -15.82
CA GLU A 826 -32.47 44.87 -15.85
C GLU A 826 -31.88 44.52 -14.47
N GLU A 827 -32.29 45.22 -13.41
CA GLU A 827 -31.84 44.98 -12.04
C GLU A 827 -32.20 43.56 -11.55
N ASN A 828 -33.44 43.12 -11.83
CA ASN A 828 -33.92 41.79 -11.52
C ASN A 828 -33.21 40.70 -12.35
N ALA A 829 -32.95 40.95 -13.64
CA ALA A 829 -32.19 40.04 -14.49
C ALA A 829 -30.74 39.86 -14.01
N ALA A 830 -30.10 40.92 -13.51
CA ALA A 830 -28.79 40.86 -12.88
C ALA A 830 -28.80 40.02 -11.59
N GLN A 831 -29.78 40.23 -10.71
CA GLN A 831 -29.94 39.43 -9.47
C GLN A 831 -30.22 37.94 -9.79
N TYR A 832 -31.05 37.63 -10.79
CA TYR A 832 -31.25 36.26 -11.25
C TYR A 832 -29.97 35.64 -11.84
N ALA A 833 -29.12 36.40 -12.52
CA ALA A 833 -27.84 35.91 -13.02
C ALA A 833 -26.85 35.63 -11.89
N GLU A 834 -26.76 36.51 -10.88
CA GLU A 834 -25.93 36.32 -9.70
C GLU A 834 -26.37 35.10 -8.88
N HIS A 835 -27.65 35.00 -8.55
CA HIS A 835 -28.21 33.82 -7.86
C HIS A 835 -28.00 32.53 -8.66
N ARG A 836 -28.08 32.58 -9.98
CA ARG A 836 -27.80 31.41 -10.84
C ARG A 836 -26.32 31.01 -10.84
N SER A 837 -25.38 31.97 -10.79
CA SER A 837 -23.96 31.65 -10.60
C SER A 837 -23.75 31.00 -9.23
N LEU A 838 -24.27 31.60 -8.17
CA LEU A 838 -24.13 31.09 -6.80
C LEU A 838 -24.71 29.67 -6.64
N ILE A 839 -25.85 29.37 -7.27
CA ILE A 839 -26.40 28.02 -7.33
C ILE A 839 -25.46 27.06 -8.06
N GLN A 840 -24.88 27.46 -9.20
CA GLN A 840 -23.90 26.64 -9.92
C GLN A 840 -22.61 26.43 -9.14
N ASP A 841 -22.18 27.41 -8.34
CA ASP A 841 -20.99 27.30 -7.50
C ASP A 841 -21.24 26.36 -6.30
N PHE A 842 -22.41 26.43 -5.66
CA PHE A 842 -22.84 25.41 -4.68
C PHE A 842 -23.03 24.02 -5.29
N GLU A 843 -23.48 23.90 -6.55
CA GLU A 843 -23.56 22.62 -7.25
C GLU A 843 -22.18 22.01 -7.53
N LYS A 844 -21.17 22.84 -7.84
CA LYS A 844 -19.76 22.40 -7.97
C LYS A 844 -19.19 21.97 -6.62
N GLU A 845 -19.35 22.79 -5.57
CA GLU A 845 -18.90 22.47 -4.22
C GLU A 845 -19.50 21.15 -3.72
N LYS A 846 -20.81 20.95 -3.93
CA LYS A 846 -21.51 19.70 -3.62
C LYS A 846 -21.04 18.50 -4.47
N HIS A 847 -20.53 18.73 -5.68
CA HIS A 847 -19.91 17.68 -6.49
C HIS A 847 -18.53 17.29 -5.93
N LEU A 848 -17.70 18.29 -5.61
CA LEU A 848 -16.36 18.07 -5.03
C LEU A 848 -16.45 17.38 -3.67
N LEU A 849 -17.34 17.84 -2.77
CA LEU A 849 -17.59 17.20 -1.47
C LEU A 849 -18.13 15.76 -1.61
N ARG A 850 -18.81 15.43 -2.72
CA ARG A 850 -19.22 14.05 -3.01
C ARG A 850 -18.04 13.21 -3.49
N GLU A 851 -17.19 13.75 -4.37
CA GLU A 851 -15.99 13.05 -4.86
C GLU A 851 -14.98 12.81 -3.73
N GLU A 852 -14.81 13.77 -2.83
CA GLU A 852 -13.99 13.63 -1.63
C GLU A 852 -14.57 12.60 -0.65
N LEU A 853 -15.90 12.60 -0.43
CA LEU A 853 -16.57 11.58 0.39
C LEU A 853 -16.48 10.18 -0.24
N GLU A 854 -16.65 10.04 -1.56
CA GLU A 854 -16.50 8.76 -2.26
C GLU A 854 -15.04 8.26 -2.23
N GLY A 855 -14.07 9.18 -2.30
CA GLY A 855 -12.65 8.91 -2.07
C GLY A 855 -12.39 8.37 -0.67
N VAL A 856 -12.84 9.08 0.38
CA VAL A 856 -12.71 8.64 1.78
C VAL A 856 -13.45 7.32 2.06
N LEU A 857 -14.60 7.07 1.41
CA LEU A 857 -15.29 5.78 1.48
C LEU A 857 -14.51 4.66 0.78
N SER A 858 -13.87 4.95 -0.35
CA SER A 858 -13.01 4.01 -1.08
C SER A 858 -11.74 3.68 -0.30
N GLU A 859 -11.08 4.68 0.30
CA GLU A 859 -9.93 4.50 1.20
C GLU A 859 -10.33 3.71 2.45
N LYS A 860 -11.47 4.01 3.06
CA LYS A 860 -12.02 3.23 4.18
C LYS A 860 -12.28 1.77 3.79
N ALA A 861 -12.81 1.52 2.59
CA ALA A 861 -13.04 0.17 2.08
C ALA A 861 -11.72 -0.60 1.84
N ALA A 862 -10.71 0.06 1.28
CA ALA A 862 -9.36 -0.50 1.12
C ALA A 862 -8.73 -0.82 2.47
N LEU A 863 -8.69 0.13 3.41
CA LEU A 863 -8.17 -0.10 4.77
C LEU A 863 -8.93 -1.21 5.52
N GLN A 864 -10.24 -1.34 5.32
CA GLN A 864 -11.03 -2.43 5.87
C GLN A 864 -10.69 -3.79 5.23
N HIS A 865 -10.36 -3.81 3.94
CA HIS A 865 -9.85 -4.99 3.24
C HIS A 865 -8.47 -5.38 3.79
N ASP A 866 -7.53 -4.45 3.88
CA ASP A 866 -6.16 -4.65 4.41
C ASP A 866 -6.19 -5.17 5.85
N ILE A 867 -7.05 -4.61 6.70
CA ILE A 867 -7.27 -5.09 8.08
C ILE A 867 -7.80 -6.53 8.09
N GLN A 868 -8.65 -6.91 7.12
CA GLN A 868 -9.16 -8.28 7.04
C GLN A 868 -8.13 -9.25 6.46
N GLU A 869 -7.32 -8.85 5.48
CA GLU A 869 -6.18 -9.64 5.01
C GLU A 869 -5.14 -9.86 6.11
N LEU A 870 -4.81 -8.82 6.88
CA LEU A 870 -3.86 -8.91 7.99
C LEU A 870 -4.40 -9.80 9.14
N ARG A 871 -5.72 -9.82 9.38
CA ARG A 871 -6.37 -10.80 10.26
C ARG A 871 -6.29 -12.23 9.69
N ASN A 872 -6.57 -12.42 8.40
CA ASN A 872 -6.50 -13.72 7.74
C ASN A 872 -5.06 -14.27 7.77
N ALA A 873 -4.07 -13.43 7.52
CA ALA A 873 -2.65 -13.76 7.61
C ALA A 873 -2.24 -14.09 9.06
N SER A 874 -2.71 -13.31 10.04
CA SER A 874 -2.46 -13.59 11.47
C SER A 874 -3.04 -14.93 11.92
N GLU A 875 -4.28 -15.26 11.54
CA GLU A 875 -4.89 -16.55 11.87
C GLU A 875 -4.22 -17.71 11.12
N LYS A 876 -3.82 -17.52 9.85
CA LYS A 876 -3.02 -18.49 9.10
C LYS A 876 -1.69 -18.77 9.81
N THR A 877 -0.93 -17.72 10.16
CA THR A 877 0.33 -17.85 10.91
C THR A 877 0.11 -18.48 12.28
N ARG A 878 -1.02 -18.25 12.94
CA ARG A 878 -1.40 -18.94 14.18
C ARG A 878 -1.64 -20.43 13.98
N ILE A 879 -2.35 -20.84 12.92
CA ILE A 879 -2.57 -22.25 12.56
C ILE A 879 -1.24 -22.91 12.22
N GLU A 880 -0.40 -22.29 11.37
CA GLU A 880 0.93 -22.80 11.02
C GLU A 880 1.83 -22.96 12.27
N ASN A 881 1.74 -22.05 13.25
CA ASN A 881 2.43 -22.20 14.53
C ASN A 881 1.86 -23.34 15.41
N GLN A 882 0.55 -23.61 15.35
CA GLN A 882 -0.06 -24.75 16.06
C GLN A 882 0.36 -26.08 15.41
N ASP A 883 0.39 -26.15 14.08
CA ASP A 883 0.87 -27.32 13.35
C ASP A 883 2.37 -27.54 13.60
N LEU A 884 3.19 -26.49 13.62
CA LEU A 884 4.61 -26.59 13.97
C LEU A 884 4.82 -27.07 15.42
N LEU A 885 4.02 -26.60 16.38
CA LEU A 885 4.04 -27.10 17.75
C LEU A 885 3.68 -28.59 17.83
N ALA A 886 2.63 -29.03 17.12
CA ALA A 886 2.23 -30.43 17.07
C ALA A 886 3.33 -31.31 16.43
N ASN A 887 3.98 -30.84 15.36
CA ASN A 887 5.12 -31.53 14.74
C ASN A 887 6.33 -31.60 15.69
N VAL A 888 6.63 -30.54 16.43
CA VAL A 888 7.70 -30.53 17.45
C VAL A 888 7.37 -31.49 18.59
N GLU A 889 6.12 -31.58 19.03
CA GLU A 889 5.70 -32.53 20.06
C GLU A 889 5.77 -33.98 19.56
N GLU A 890 5.36 -34.26 18.32
CA GLU A 890 5.49 -35.59 17.70
C GLU A 890 6.96 -36.01 17.52
N ILE A 891 7.84 -35.08 17.08
CA ILE A 891 9.29 -35.30 17.00
C ILE A 891 9.88 -35.55 18.40
N THR A 892 9.42 -34.82 19.42
CA THR A 892 9.87 -35.00 20.81
C THR A 892 9.46 -36.37 21.35
N GLN A 893 8.23 -36.83 21.07
CA GLN A 893 7.77 -38.18 21.41
C GLN A 893 8.56 -39.27 20.67
N LYS A 894 8.86 -39.06 19.38
CA LYS A 894 9.74 -39.97 18.60
C LYS A 894 11.15 -40.03 19.18
N LEU A 895 11.73 -38.90 19.56
CA LEU A 895 13.05 -38.84 20.21
C LEU A 895 13.04 -39.57 21.57
N ALA A 896 12.03 -39.34 22.42
CA ALA A 896 11.88 -40.04 23.69
C ALA A 896 11.70 -41.57 23.51
N PHE A 897 11.01 -41.99 22.45
CA PHE A 897 10.91 -43.41 22.08
C PHE A 897 12.26 -44.00 21.64
N TYR A 898 13.03 -43.30 20.80
CA TYR A 898 14.36 -43.74 20.41
C TYR A 898 15.35 -43.74 21.59
N GLU A 899 15.29 -42.74 22.47
CA GLU A 899 16.11 -42.68 23.68
C GLU A 899 15.78 -43.84 24.63
N SER A 900 14.49 -44.16 24.80
CA SER A 900 14.05 -45.35 25.54
C SER A 900 14.58 -46.64 24.91
N GLN A 901 14.50 -46.77 23.58
CA GLN A 901 14.99 -47.93 22.84
C GLN A 901 16.52 -48.10 22.93
N ILE A 902 17.27 -47.00 22.90
CA ILE A 902 18.73 -46.99 23.11
C ILE A 902 19.07 -47.40 24.55
N GLN A 903 18.33 -46.87 25.54
CA GLN A 903 18.53 -47.19 26.94
C GLN A 903 18.11 -48.64 27.30
N GLU A 904 17.20 -49.23 26.53
CA GLU A 904 16.83 -50.65 26.62
C GLU A 904 17.88 -51.55 25.94
N GLN A 905 18.40 -51.17 24.77
CA GLN A 905 19.54 -51.87 24.15
C GLN A 905 20.81 -51.84 25.03
N GLN A 906 21.07 -50.73 25.74
CA GLN A 906 22.19 -50.62 26.70
C GLN A 906 22.05 -51.53 27.94
N LYS A 907 20.86 -52.09 28.21
CA LYS A 907 20.65 -53.08 29.29
C LYS A 907 20.87 -54.53 28.82
N GLY A 908 21.09 -54.76 27.51
CA GLY A 908 21.45 -56.06 26.94
C GLY A 908 22.94 -56.40 27.07
N SER A 909 23.43 -56.56 28.30
CA SER A 909 24.86 -56.72 28.62
C SER A 909 25.42 -58.12 28.28
N GLU A 910 25.69 -58.37 27.00
CA GLU A 910 26.58 -59.46 26.54
C GLU A 910 27.62 -59.00 25.50
N LYS A 911 27.28 -58.05 24.63
CA LYS A 911 28.14 -57.67 23.48
C LYS A 911 29.30 -56.72 23.79
N GLN A 912 29.32 -56.09 24.97
CA GLN A 912 30.35 -55.09 25.29
C GLN A 912 31.67 -55.73 25.76
N ASP A 913 31.61 -56.87 26.45
CA ASP A 913 32.79 -57.61 26.89
C ASP A 913 33.47 -58.32 25.71
N ASP A 914 32.70 -58.91 24.79
CA ASP A 914 33.20 -59.42 23.50
C ASP A 914 33.94 -58.32 22.71
N LEU A 915 33.40 -57.10 22.66
CA LEU A 915 34.01 -56.00 21.93
C LEU A 915 35.32 -55.52 22.57
N ASN A 916 35.39 -55.51 23.92
CA ASN A 916 36.62 -55.21 24.65
C ASN A 916 37.68 -56.30 24.43
N PHE A 917 37.31 -57.58 24.46
CA PHE A 917 38.22 -58.69 24.17
C PHE A 917 38.78 -58.63 22.73
N ILE A 918 37.92 -58.33 21.75
CA ILE A 918 38.32 -58.11 20.36
C ILE A 918 39.24 -56.89 20.23
N LEU A 919 38.99 -55.80 20.97
CA LEU A 919 39.86 -54.62 20.98
C LEU A 919 41.23 -54.91 21.58
N GLU A 920 41.32 -55.62 22.70
CA GLU A 920 42.61 -55.99 23.33
C GLU A 920 43.39 -56.99 22.44
N GLN A 921 42.70 -57.93 21.79
CA GLN A 921 43.29 -58.78 20.76
C GLN A 921 43.81 -57.95 19.57
N LYS A 922 43.04 -56.97 19.08
CA LYS A 922 43.47 -56.13 17.94
C LYS A 922 44.58 -55.16 18.31
N GLU A 923 44.64 -54.67 19.54
CA GLU A 923 45.73 -53.80 19.99
C GLU A 923 47.04 -54.58 20.17
N THR A 924 46.97 -55.85 20.62
CA THR A 924 48.15 -56.73 20.66
C THR A 924 48.62 -57.13 19.26
N GLU A 925 47.71 -57.50 18.35
CA GLU A 925 48.04 -57.75 16.93
C GLU A 925 48.69 -56.52 16.26
N LEU A 926 48.13 -55.32 16.47
CA LEU A 926 48.64 -54.07 15.90
C LEU A 926 50.02 -53.71 16.48
N ARG A 927 50.30 -54.07 17.73
CA ARG A 927 51.62 -53.92 18.37
C ARG A 927 52.65 -54.84 17.71
N THR A 928 52.32 -56.11 17.46
CA THR A 928 53.19 -57.01 16.67
C THR A 928 53.41 -56.55 15.23
N VAL A 929 52.35 -56.12 14.52
CA VAL A 929 52.47 -55.62 13.13
C VAL A 929 53.32 -54.34 13.05
N LYS A 930 53.32 -53.53 14.11
CA LYS A 930 54.18 -52.34 14.22
C LYS A 930 55.66 -52.70 14.38
N ASP A 931 55.97 -53.73 15.18
CA ASP A 931 57.34 -54.24 15.34
C ASP A 931 57.85 -54.97 14.07
N GLU A 932 56.96 -55.69 13.38
CA GLU A 932 57.22 -56.27 12.06
C GLU A 932 57.48 -55.19 11.00
N LEU A 933 56.67 -54.11 10.96
CA LEU A 933 56.91 -52.95 10.09
C LEU A 933 58.25 -52.26 10.40
N SER A 934 58.64 -52.17 11.67
CA SER A 934 59.96 -51.66 12.06
C SER A 934 61.10 -52.56 11.57
N SER A 935 60.92 -53.88 11.61
CA SER A 935 61.89 -54.84 11.05
C SER A 935 61.95 -54.78 9.52
N LEU A 936 60.80 -54.67 8.84
CA LEU A 936 60.70 -54.58 7.39
C LEU A 936 61.30 -53.27 6.86
N LYS A 937 61.10 -52.15 7.56
CA LYS A 937 61.72 -50.86 7.23
C LYS A 937 63.25 -50.93 7.26
N ASN A 938 63.83 -51.58 8.28
CA ASN A 938 65.27 -51.79 8.39
C ASN A 938 65.82 -52.75 7.32
N LEU A 939 64.98 -53.64 6.76
CA LEU A 939 65.35 -54.51 5.65
C LEU A 939 65.35 -53.74 4.31
N MET A 940 64.33 -52.91 4.09
CA MET A 940 64.11 -52.17 2.83
C MET A 940 65.20 -51.12 2.55
N GLU A 941 65.87 -50.60 3.58
CA GLU A 941 67.01 -49.67 3.46
C GLU A 941 68.29 -50.33 2.89
N THR A 942 68.28 -51.65 2.64
CA THR A 942 69.46 -52.40 2.12
C THR A 942 69.29 -52.99 0.71
N VAL A 943 68.15 -52.80 0.04
CA VAL A 943 67.88 -53.42 -1.28
C VAL A 943 67.34 -52.43 -2.31
N THR A 944 68.22 -51.56 -2.83
CA THR A 944 67.94 -50.70 -4.00
C THR A 944 69.10 -50.72 -5.01
N GLU A 945 69.39 -51.88 -5.59
CA GLU A 945 70.18 -52.00 -6.83
C GLU A 945 69.40 -52.79 -7.89
N LYS A 946 69.13 -52.14 -9.04
CA LYS A 946 68.60 -52.73 -10.31
C LYS A 946 67.13 -53.25 -10.18
N THR A 947 66.23 -53.11 -11.16
CA THR A 947 66.40 -52.98 -12.63
C THR A 947 65.22 -52.20 -13.27
N ASP A 948 65.47 -51.68 -14.47
CA ASP A 948 64.61 -50.96 -15.43
C ASP A 948 63.09 -51.23 -15.46
N GLN A 949 62.32 -50.14 -15.59
CA GLN A 949 61.10 -50.07 -16.42
C GLN A 949 60.79 -48.61 -16.84
N GLN A 950 61.39 -48.17 -17.95
CA GLN A 950 61.54 -46.75 -18.29
C GLN A 950 60.44 -46.18 -19.22
N ALA A 951 59.16 -46.53 -18.98
CA ALA A 951 58.03 -46.04 -19.78
C ALA A 951 57.00 -45.26 -18.95
N SER A 952 56.45 -45.87 -17.90
CA SER A 952 55.48 -45.24 -17.00
C SER A 952 56.05 -44.02 -16.25
N VAL A 953 57.35 -44.05 -15.93
CA VAL A 953 58.02 -42.98 -15.17
C VAL A 953 57.95 -41.63 -15.90
N ALA A 954 58.04 -41.61 -17.23
CA ALA A 954 58.04 -40.35 -18.00
C ALA A 954 56.69 -39.61 -17.91
N GLU A 955 55.58 -40.34 -17.98
CA GLU A 955 54.23 -39.78 -17.93
C GLU A 955 53.89 -39.25 -16.53
N PHE A 956 54.35 -39.94 -15.48
CA PHE A 956 54.30 -39.41 -14.11
C PHE A 956 55.20 -38.20 -13.90
N GLN A 957 56.42 -38.19 -14.47
CA GLN A 957 57.34 -37.05 -14.38
C GLN A 957 56.75 -35.78 -15.02
N GLU A 958 56.17 -35.89 -16.22
CA GLU A 958 55.52 -34.76 -16.90
C GLU A 958 54.27 -34.27 -16.15
N LYS A 959 53.55 -35.18 -15.47
CA LYS A 959 52.41 -34.83 -14.60
C LYS A 959 52.85 -34.13 -13.31
N ILE A 960 53.98 -34.53 -12.74
CA ILE A 960 54.63 -33.85 -11.60
C ILE A 960 55.08 -32.44 -12.04
N GLU A 961 55.81 -32.29 -13.15
CA GLU A 961 56.25 -30.97 -13.65
C GLU A 961 55.10 -30.01 -13.99
N ARG A 962 53.92 -30.51 -14.34
CA ARG A 962 52.69 -29.70 -14.47
C ARG A 962 52.18 -29.21 -13.12
N LEU A 963 52.08 -30.11 -12.13
CA LEU A 963 51.61 -29.78 -10.78
C LEU A 963 52.59 -28.88 -10.02
N GLU A 964 53.90 -29.03 -10.24
CA GLU A 964 54.94 -28.16 -9.66
C GLU A 964 54.87 -26.74 -10.23
N ARG A 965 54.63 -26.58 -11.54
CA ARG A 965 54.36 -25.27 -12.16
C ARG A 965 53.08 -24.64 -11.59
N GLU A 966 52.00 -25.40 -11.49
CA GLU A 966 50.73 -24.92 -10.93
C GLU A 966 50.88 -24.51 -9.45
N SER A 967 51.65 -25.27 -8.67
CA SER A 967 52.02 -24.97 -7.28
C SER A 967 52.85 -23.69 -7.17
N ALA A 968 53.86 -23.52 -8.03
CA ALA A 968 54.67 -22.30 -8.07
C ALA A 968 53.83 -21.07 -8.43
N GLU A 969 52.94 -21.17 -9.42
CA GLU A 969 52.07 -20.07 -9.84
C GLU A 969 51.03 -19.71 -8.76
N LYS A 970 50.48 -20.72 -8.06
CA LYS A 970 49.64 -20.52 -6.86
C LYS A 970 50.43 -19.86 -5.71
N GLY A 971 51.70 -20.24 -5.53
CA GLY A 971 52.61 -19.61 -4.57
C GLY A 971 52.89 -18.13 -4.89
N GLU A 972 53.10 -17.79 -6.16
CA GLU A 972 53.29 -16.40 -6.58
C GLU A 972 52.01 -15.56 -6.42
N LYS A 973 50.84 -16.13 -6.76
CA LYS A 973 49.52 -15.51 -6.50
C LYS A 973 49.31 -15.27 -5.00
N LEU A 974 49.63 -16.24 -4.14
CA LEU A 974 49.58 -16.08 -2.67
C LEU A 974 50.52 -14.98 -2.16
N ASN A 975 51.74 -14.88 -2.72
CA ASN A 975 52.69 -13.83 -2.35
C ASN A 975 52.22 -12.44 -2.80
N LYS A 976 51.61 -12.30 -3.98
CA LYS A 976 50.97 -11.06 -4.43
C LYS A 976 49.83 -10.65 -3.50
N ILE A 977 48.98 -11.59 -3.09
CA ILE A 977 47.91 -11.36 -2.08
C ILE A 977 48.49 -10.91 -0.74
N LYS A 978 49.57 -11.52 -0.25
CA LYS A 978 50.28 -11.09 0.98
C LYS A 978 50.82 -9.67 0.87
N VAL A 979 51.39 -9.28 -0.29
CA VAL A 979 51.86 -7.90 -0.52
C VAL A 979 50.70 -6.90 -0.51
N VAL A 980 49.57 -7.23 -1.13
CA VAL A 980 48.34 -6.40 -1.09
C VAL A 980 47.82 -6.26 0.34
N ALA A 981 47.74 -7.36 1.11
CA ALA A 981 47.31 -7.32 2.50
C ALA A 981 48.24 -6.48 3.40
N VAL A 982 49.56 -6.54 3.18
CA VAL A 982 50.53 -5.69 3.88
C VAL A 982 50.42 -4.22 3.46
N LYS A 983 50.09 -3.91 2.20
CA LYS A 983 49.83 -2.54 1.73
C LYS A 983 48.54 -1.97 2.35
N ALA A 984 47.43 -2.72 2.26
CA ALA A 984 46.16 -2.35 2.88
C ALA A 984 46.30 -2.13 4.40
N LYS A 985 47.04 -2.99 5.10
CA LYS A 985 47.34 -2.78 6.52
C LYS A 985 48.10 -1.48 6.77
N LYS A 986 49.12 -1.15 5.96
CA LYS A 986 49.86 0.13 6.09
C LYS A 986 49.00 1.36 5.82
N GLU A 987 48.05 1.26 4.88
CA GLU A 987 47.11 2.34 4.57
C GLU A 987 46.09 2.53 5.70
N LEU A 988 45.62 1.43 6.31
CA LEU A 988 44.77 1.47 7.51
C LEU A 988 45.53 2.01 8.74
N ASP A 989 46.77 1.58 8.97
CA ASP A 989 47.65 2.12 10.03
C ASP A 989 48.03 3.60 9.79
N ALA A 990 47.97 4.10 8.55
CA ALA A 990 48.16 5.51 8.22
C ALA A 990 46.89 6.33 8.50
N SER A 991 45.73 5.90 7.97
CA SER A 991 44.42 6.51 8.25
C SER A 991 44.12 6.55 9.76
N ARG A 992 44.52 5.52 10.52
CA ARG A 992 44.40 5.51 11.98
C ARG A 992 45.22 6.60 12.66
N LYS A 993 46.38 6.99 12.11
CA LYS A 993 47.17 8.11 12.63
C LYS A 993 46.58 9.46 12.24
N GLU A 994 46.04 9.56 11.03
CA GLU A 994 45.31 10.75 10.55
C GLU A 994 44.08 11.04 11.42
N THR A 995 43.25 10.03 11.70
CA THR A 995 42.11 10.18 12.63
C THR A 995 42.50 10.48 14.08
N GLN A 996 43.72 10.10 14.51
CA GLN A 996 44.23 10.48 15.83
C GLN A 996 44.74 11.93 15.85
N ALA A 997 45.45 12.36 14.81
CA ALA A 997 45.88 13.75 14.66
C ALA A 997 44.67 14.71 14.56
N LEU A 998 43.65 14.36 13.77
CA LEU A 998 42.40 15.13 13.68
C LEU A 998 41.66 15.21 15.03
N ARG A 999 41.73 14.16 15.87
CA ARG A 999 41.20 14.21 17.24
C ARG A 999 41.99 15.16 18.13
N GLU A 1000 43.32 15.14 18.03
CA GLU A 1000 44.21 16.03 18.78
C GLU A 1000 44.02 17.51 18.37
N GLU A 1001 43.80 17.79 17.08
CA GLU A 1001 43.40 19.12 16.59
C GLU A 1001 42.02 19.54 17.10
N LEU A 1002 41.04 18.62 17.16
CA LEU A 1002 39.70 18.92 17.67
C LEU A 1002 39.70 19.21 19.18
N GLU A 1003 40.50 18.49 19.96
CA GLU A 1003 40.72 18.77 21.38
C GLU A 1003 41.39 20.15 21.60
N LEU A 1004 42.35 20.49 20.74
CA LEU A 1004 43.03 21.79 20.76
C LEU A 1004 42.06 22.93 20.41
N VAL A 1005 41.29 22.82 19.32
CA VAL A 1005 40.25 23.79 18.93
C VAL A 1005 39.16 23.92 20.00
N ARG A 1006 38.79 22.82 20.68
CA ARG A 1006 37.88 22.88 21.84
C ARG A 1006 38.51 23.72 22.96
N SER A 1007 39.77 23.50 23.30
CA SER A 1007 40.48 24.28 24.33
C SER A 1007 40.64 25.76 23.97
N GLU A 1008 40.90 26.10 22.69
CA GLU A 1008 40.91 27.48 22.21
C GLU A 1008 39.53 28.13 22.29
N LYS A 1009 38.46 27.39 21.95
CA LYS A 1009 37.07 27.86 22.07
C LYS A 1009 36.67 28.09 23.53
N ASP A 1010 37.10 27.23 24.45
CA ASP A 1010 36.85 27.40 25.90
C ASP A 1010 37.67 28.57 26.47
N GLN A 1011 38.94 28.74 26.05
CA GLN A 1011 39.76 29.89 26.42
C GLN A 1011 39.22 31.22 25.86
N LEU A 1012 38.72 31.21 24.62
CA LEU A 1012 38.05 32.36 24.01
C LEU A 1012 36.74 32.67 24.75
N SER A 1013 35.98 31.66 25.18
CA SER A 1013 34.76 31.85 25.97
C SER A 1013 35.06 32.44 27.35
N ALA A 1014 36.18 32.06 27.99
CA ALA A 1014 36.64 32.68 29.24
C ALA A 1014 37.05 34.14 29.02
N SER A 1015 37.89 34.41 28.01
CA SER A 1015 38.31 35.76 27.63
C SER A 1015 37.13 36.68 27.29
N MET A 1016 36.13 36.14 26.57
CA MET A 1016 34.89 36.87 26.24
C MET A 1016 34.06 37.17 27.50
N LYS A 1017 34.02 36.26 28.47
CA LYS A 1017 33.37 36.48 29.77
C LYS A 1017 34.09 37.57 30.57
N ASP A 1018 35.42 37.54 30.62
CA ASP A 1018 36.23 38.58 31.28
C ASP A 1018 36.05 39.95 30.62
N VAL A 1019 35.90 40.01 29.29
CA VAL A 1019 35.58 41.23 28.54
C VAL A 1019 34.16 41.74 28.84
N ILE A 1020 33.17 40.86 28.94
CA ILE A 1020 31.78 41.22 29.32
C ILE A 1020 31.76 41.77 30.75
N GLN A 1021 32.37 41.04 31.71
CA GLN A 1021 32.42 41.45 33.11
C GLN A 1021 33.25 42.73 33.32
N GLY A 1022 34.28 42.94 32.51
CA GLY A 1022 35.02 44.20 32.41
C GLY A 1022 34.18 45.36 31.86
N ALA A 1023 33.34 45.12 30.85
CA ALA A 1023 32.41 46.12 30.31
C ALA A 1023 31.27 46.46 31.29
N GLU A 1024 30.80 45.48 32.07
CA GLU A 1024 29.84 45.70 33.17
C GLU A 1024 30.44 46.57 34.27
N SER A 1025 31.72 46.42 34.59
CA SER A 1025 32.45 47.29 35.54
C SER A 1025 32.72 48.73 35.05
N TYR A 1026 32.19 49.11 33.87
CA TYR A 1026 32.24 50.45 33.30
C TYR A 1026 30.88 51.20 33.32
N LYS A 1027 29.87 50.63 33.99
CA LYS A 1027 28.62 51.32 34.36
C LYS A 1027 28.69 51.93 35.77
#